data_AF-A0A1M7F709-F1
#
_entry.id   AF-A0A1M7F709-F1
#
_cell.length_a   1.000
_cell.length_b   1.000
_cell.length_c   1.000
_cell.angle_alpha   90.00
_cell.angle_beta   90.00
_cell.angle_gamma   90.00
#
_symmetry.space_group_name_H-M   'P 1'
#
loop_
_entity.id
_entity.type
_entity.pdbx_description
1 polymer ?
#
loop_
_entity_poly.entity_id
_entity_poly.type
_entity_poly.pdbx_seq_one_letter_code
_entity_poly.pdbx_strand_id
1 'polypeptide(L)'
;MKKVCLAFLFFCYLAACSDSSPSFVDSAPCSSSKKVDGMILVHGGSLTLGSNDSSYRENERPAMNVLLDYDFYMDVHEVTCDDYQNAAKNGNLNDFGKCEDGRYPLSNVTYYDAVLFANAKSKLENYDTAYTYSKAIFDSDGHCTNLDGFAFHPEVNAYRLPTESEWVYAASRGWNPSRNSWNADNADFKVHQVCTVEKDTLGFCDLAGNVKEWVNDWAGKLRDTTIVNFVGSAGDGNVGERILKGGYYSDRASNMNVVSRGDDYTVVSSSRAKHIGFRLALGSIPAPTWLSVSGNAQSSIVSPIVSASTLKRFTGTNDMILAFRDDISGNLAYINYKDVILTVTEISDSMEVYHPDISPDGKKVAFCTKFEGLGGDSRLYVRDLNEKGTNLVKLDVASAAIPRWRILENGDTVIVYVTDAGDNKDELTFKKASTWQVKFANGKFGVPEKLFDGAYHGGISEDYSLAVSGARLLRARMAKSGSTVLDKARDTVWYNGEQACNVSLAQDGSKRVVFLDFGGNTGRTFANENYSTHQRLLIADSTGKLIKSIKATSGYTFDHSEWVSDGKTSNIVATLANVNGAHTKIVLANLANESIVELAEGEELWHPTLWVKRKVSSTEETFVLNLDSAGVYYNNFGACPRAAIFRYKMELLWHYKDSAKTVILGSSRAYHGVNPRLFDEKMKVVNMAVPAATIYGNMSLFENYILPHMKNIKLVITSIDIDRGYLTGQDSENIFYKTYKSYPGYVYDENHNFWKDGYPEGLYQATYESAGGDSVLEHKMREDLGYYSLFGSSWATTSVWVREDSCWMDEKSDIYRMNFGLLERLLQICKENDIFVIGVLFPQNPRYKDTGAYGYTGLRRSEAPALIQEISDLSKVYSNFILVDENKMGNHDYTDIMGYDNSHISDYGTQQLTHRLDSLVHTLDIKF
;
A
#
# COMPACT_ATOMS: atom_id res chain seq x y z
N MET A 1 -63.04 -1.08 -27.42
CA MET A 1 -63.59 -1.47 -28.74
C MET A 1 -62.46 -2.12 -29.53
N LYS A 2 -62.65 -3.41 -29.87
CA LYS A 2 -62.02 -4.25 -30.92
C LYS A 2 -60.48 -4.21 -31.10
N LYS A 3 -59.74 -5.32 -31.23
CA LYS A 3 -59.93 -6.78 -31.10
C LYS A 3 -58.56 -7.39 -31.56
N VAL A 4 -58.09 -8.46 -30.89
CA VAL A 4 -57.57 -9.73 -31.49
C VAL A 4 -56.18 -9.67 -32.19
N CYS A 5 -55.07 -10.21 -31.66
CA CYS A 5 -54.63 -11.63 -31.47
C CYS A 5 -54.72 -12.53 -32.73
N LEU A 6 -53.61 -13.15 -33.15
CA LEU A 6 -53.41 -14.52 -33.72
C LEU A 6 -52.07 -14.49 -34.48
N ALA A 7 -50.98 -15.15 -34.08
CA ALA A 7 -50.71 -16.58 -33.83
C ALA A 7 -50.79 -17.46 -35.09
N PHE A 8 -49.66 -18.05 -35.52
CA PHE A 8 -49.45 -19.42 -36.09
C PHE A 8 -47.95 -19.51 -36.52
N LEU A 9 -47.03 -20.23 -35.85
CA LEU A 9 -46.78 -21.68 -35.70
C LEU A 9 -46.36 -22.43 -36.99
N PHE A 10 -45.14 -23.03 -36.91
CA PHE A 10 -44.71 -24.35 -37.44
C PHE A 10 -44.46 -24.48 -38.97
N PHE A 11 -43.53 -25.28 -39.53
CA PHE A 11 -42.58 -26.31 -39.05
C PHE A 11 -41.66 -26.74 -40.24
N CYS A 12 -40.55 -27.43 -39.93
CA CYS A 12 -39.80 -28.44 -40.72
C CYS A 12 -39.02 -28.04 -42.00
N TYR A 13 -37.70 -28.24 -42.10
CA TYR A 13 -36.82 -29.45 -42.11
C TYR A 13 -36.44 -29.92 -43.53
N LEU A 14 -35.13 -29.87 -43.84
CA LEU A 14 -34.27 -30.92 -44.43
C LEU A 14 -33.31 -30.46 -45.56
N ALA A 15 -32.03 -30.80 -45.34
CA ALA A 15 -31.02 -31.36 -46.26
C ALA A 15 -30.67 -30.56 -47.55
N ALA A 16 -29.47 -29.99 -47.69
CA ALA A 16 -28.13 -30.60 -47.91
C ALA A 16 -27.71 -30.60 -49.39
N CYS A 17 -26.40 -30.34 -49.59
CA CYS A 17 -25.57 -30.39 -50.82
C CYS A 17 -25.70 -29.17 -51.76
N SER A 18 -24.70 -28.29 -51.79
CA SER A 18 -23.41 -28.36 -52.52
C SER A 18 -23.57 -28.00 -54.00
N ASP A 19 -23.10 -26.81 -54.40
CA ASP A 19 -21.99 -26.65 -55.37
C ASP A 19 -21.81 -25.18 -55.81
N SER A 20 -20.59 -24.69 -55.54
CA SER A 20 -19.77 -23.72 -56.30
C SER A 20 -20.39 -22.52 -57.05
N SER A 21 -20.08 -21.31 -56.53
CA SER A 21 -19.56 -20.07 -57.17
C SER A 21 -20.31 -19.43 -58.37
N PRO A 22 -20.43 -18.09 -58.49
CA PRO A 22 -19.31 -17.14 -58.32
C PRO A 22 -19.62 -15.70 -57.79
N SER A 23 -18.53 -15.03 -57.40
CA SER A 23 -18.26 -13.58 -57.40
C SER A 23 -19.16 -12.65 -56.57
N PHE A 24 -18.70 -12.33 -55.36
CA PHE A 24 -19.12 -11.15 -54.61
C PHE A 24 -18.22 -9.95 -54.93
N VAL A 25 -18.88 -8.82 -55.16
CA VAL A 25 -18.31 -7.50 -55.31
C VAL A 25 -17.65 -7.09 -54.00
N ASP A 26 -16.40 -6.65 -54.10
CA ASP A 26 -15.58 -6.13 -53.01
C ASP A 26 -16.22 -4.86 -52.44
N SER A 27 -16.67 -4.89 -51.19
CA SER A 27 -16.95 -3.69 -50.41
C SER A 27 -15.78 -3.44 -49.48
N ALA A 28 -14.98 -2.43 -49.80
CA ALA A 28 -13.90 -1.95 -48.95
C ALA A 28 -14.40 -1.58 -47.54
N PRO A 29 -13.68 -1.92 -46.45
CA PRO A 29 -13.96 -1.36 -45.15
C PRO A 29 -13.40 0.06 -45.07
N CYS A 30 -14.28 1.02 -44.78
CA CYS A 30 -13.91 2.38 -44.42
C CYS A 30 -13.80 2.46 -42.89
N SER A 31 -12.57 2.57 -42.38
CA SER A 31 -12.26 3.09 -41.04
C SER A 31 -10.98 3.89 -41.18
N SER A 32 -11.10 5.21 -41.28
CA SER A 32 -9.96 6.11 -41.24
C SER A 32 -9.48 6.21 -39.79
N SER A 33 -8.48 5.41 -39.41
CA SER A 33 -7.78 5.59 -38.14
C SER A 33 -7.20 7.00 -38.09
N LYS A 34 -7.65 7.82 -37.13
CA LYS A 34 -7.16 9.19 -36.93
C LYS A 34 -5.67 9.11 -36.57
N LYS A 35 -4.79 9.50 -37.49
CA LYS A 35 -3.35 9.53 -37.23
C LYS A 35 -3.06 10.46 -36.05
N VAL A 36 -2.44 9.93 -35.00
CA VAL A 36 -1.94 10.68 -33.85
C VAL A 36 -0.45 10.92 -34.10
N ASP A 37 -0.01 12.17 -34.07
CA ASP A 37 1.39 12.49 -34.37
C ASP A 37 2.31 11.95 -33.27
N GLY A 38 3.46 11.40 -33.65
CA GLY A 38 4.39 10.76 -32.71
C GLY A 38 3.97 9.42 -32.12
N MET A 39 2.79 8.87 -32.47
CA MET A 39 2.32 7.57 -31.97
C MET A 39 2.00 6.57 -33.10
N ILE A 40 2.06 5.27 -32.76
CA ILE A 40 1.72 4.16 -33.65
C ILE A 40 0.43 3.51 -33.17
N LEU A 41 -0.52 3.26 -34.09
CA LEU A 41 -1.69 2.44 -33.83
C LEU A 41 -1.26 0.97 -33.74
N VAL A 42 -1.50 0.35 -32.59
CA VAL A 42 -1.23 -1.06 -32.32
C VAL A 42 -2.55 -1.82 -32.30
N HIS A 43 -2.73 -2.72 -33.26
CA HIS A 43 -3.91 -3.58 -33.30
C HIS A 43 -3.82 -4.72 -32.29
N GLY A 44 -4.85 -4.87 -31.46
CA GLY A 44 -4.96 -5.84 -30.37
C GLY A 44 -4.73 -7.30 -30.80
N GLY A 45 -4.41 -8.16 -29.83
CA GLY A 45 -4.19 -9.58 -30.03
C GLY A 45 -3.51 -10.26 -28.85
N SER A 46 -3.00 -11.47 -29.05
CA SER A 46 -2.49 -12.31 -27.99
C SER A 46 -0.99 -12.13 -27.72
N LEU A 47 -0.62 -12.15 -26.44
CA LEU A 47 0.76 -12.17 -25.96
C LEU A 47 0.94 -13.08 -24.76
N THR A 48 2.20 -13.26 -24.36
CA THR A 48 2.57 -13.95 -23.12
C THR A 48 3.37 -13.01 -22.23
N LEU A 49 2.93 -12.85 -20.98
CA LEU A 49 3.69 -12.20 -19.90
C LEU A 49 4.42 -13.26 -19.08
N GLY A 50 5.61 -12.95 -18.59
CA GLY A 50 6.41 -13.89 -17.78
C GLY A 50 7.02 -15.05 -18.58
N SER A 51 7.59 -16.01 -17.86
CA SER A 51 8.21 -17.21 -18.42
C SER A 51 7.99 -18.44 -17.53
N ASN A 52 8.09 -19.64 -18.10
CA ASN A 52 8.14 -20.89 -17.34
C ASN A 52 9.57 -21.36 -17.07
N ASP A 53 10.58 -20.68 -17.61
CA ASP A 53 11.99 -21.03 -17.39
C ASP A 53 12.43 -20.66 -15.97
N SER A 54 12.94 -21.66 -15.25
CA SER A 54 13.43 -21.54 -13.87
C SER A 54 14.61 -20.58 -13.69
N SER A 55 15.29 -20.15 -14.75
CA SER A 55 16.34 -19.14 -14.66
C SER A 55 15.83 -17.72 -14.39
N TYR A 56 14.53 -17.45 -14.61
CA TYR A 56 13.91 -16.16 -14.33
C TYR A 56 13.50 -16.01 -12.86
N ARG A 57 13.36 -14.76 -12.41
CA ARG A 57 12.98 -14.45 -11.02
C ARG A 57 11.60 -15.03 -10.70
N GLU A 58 11.31 -15.29 -9.43
CA GLU A 58 10.00 -15.85 -9.02
C GLU A 58 8.82 -14.96 -9.44
N ASN A 59 8.97 -13.63 -9.37
CA ASN A 59 7.93 -12.66 -9.77
C ASN A 59 7.76 -12.50 -11.29
N GLU A 60 8.60 -13.16 -12.09
CA GLU A 60 8.54 -13.21 -13.56
C GLU A 60 7.97 -14.55 -14.06
N ARG A 61 7.51 -15.41 -13.14
CA ARG A 61 6.97 -16.75 -13.40
C ARG A 61 5.61 -16.93 -12.73
N PRO A 62 4.75 -17.84 -13.22
CA PRO A 62 4.85 -18.57 -14.49
C PRO A 62 4.53 -17.68 -15.70
N ALA A 63 4.59 -18.26 -16.89
CA ALA A 63 4.07 -17.64 -18.11
C ALA A 63 2.53 -17.50 -18.03
N MET A 64 2.00 -16.35 -18.45
CA MET A 64 0.58 -16.00 -18.43
C MET A 64 0.15 -15.49 -19.80
N ASN A 65 -0.93 -16.03 -20.34
CA ASN A 65 -1.46 -15.57 -21.63
C ASN A 65 -2.36 -14.35 -21.43
N VAL A 66 -2.20 -13.35 -22.29
CA VAL A 66 -3.05 -12.15 -22.29
C VAL A 66 -3.61 -11.93 -23.69
N LEU A 67 -4.89 -11.60 -23.78
CA LEU A 67 -5.56 -11.15 -25.00
C LEU A 67 -5.93 -9.68 -24.86
N LEU A 68 -5.42 -8.84 -25.75
CA LEU A 68 -5.86 -7.45 -25.90
C LEU A 68 -6.92 -7.41 -27.00
N ASP A 69 -8.19 -7.20 -26.66
CA ASP A 69 -9.29 -7.19 -27.65
C ASP A 69 -9.60 -5.79 -28.20
N TYR A 70 -8.73 -4.83 -27.92
CA TYR A 70 -8.85 -3.43 -28.30
C TYR A 70 -7.58 -2.93 -28.99
N ASP A 71 -7.75 -1.85 -29.73
CA ASP A 71 -6.66 -1.11 -30.36
C ASP A 71 -6.25 0.08 -29.50
N PHE A 72 -4.98 0.42 -29.49
CA PHE A 72 -4.45 1.56 -28.75
C PHE A 72 -3.33 2.25 -29.54
N TYR A 73 -3.06 3.52 -29.23
CA TYR A 73 -1.88 4.22 -29.73
C TYR A 73 -0.76 4.16 -28.70
N MET A 74 0.49 4.04 -29.13
CA MET A 74 1.65 4.13 -28.25
C MET A 74 2.73 5.02 -28.85
N ASP A 75 3.40 5.82 -28.01
CA ASP A 75 4.49 6.70 -28.42
C ASP A 75 5.61 5.91 -29.12
N VAL A 76 6.14 6.49 -30.21
CA VAL A 76 7.22 5.91 -31.03
C VAL A 76 8.51 5.73 -30.22
N HIS A 77 8.82 6.65 -29.32
CA HIS A 77 10.03 6.69 -28.49
C HIS A 77 9.70 7.09 -27.05
N GLU A 78 10.68 7.08 -26.15
CA GLU A 78 10.49 7.58 -24.78
C GLU A 78 10.15 9.08 -24.78
N VAL A 79 9.39 9.55 -23.79
CA VAL A 79 9.08 10.98 -23.63
C VAL A 79 10.38 11.77 -23.52
N THR A 80 10.53 12.80 -24.36
CA THR A 80 11.76 13.59 -24.41
C THR A 80 11.74 14.78 -23.46
N CYS A 81 12.92 15.36 -23.25
CA CYS A 81 13.06 16.62 -22.55
C CYS A 81 12.23 17.76 -23.16
N ASP A 82 12.15 17.85 -24.50
CA ASP A 82 11.31 18.85 -25.18
C ASP A 82 9.82 18.62 -24.93
N ASP A 83 9.36 17.36 -24.97
CA ASP A 83 7.97 17.01 -24.68
C ASP A 83 7.57 17.51 -23.28
N TYR A 84 8.43 17.23 -22.29
CA TYR A 84 8.22 17.65 -20.91
C TYR A 84 8.22 19.17 -20.75
N GLN A 85 9.21 19.87 -21.30
CA GLN A 85 9.28 21.32 -21.21
C GLN A 85 8.06 21.99 -21.87
N ASN A 86 7.56 21.43 -22.97
CA ASN A 86 6.35 21.94 -23.62
C ASN A 86 5.11 21.72 -22.76
N ALA A 87 4.97 20.55 -22.13
CA ALA A 87 3.88 20.29 -21.20
C ALA A 87 3.97 21.12 -19.91
N ALA A 88 5.18 21.37 -19.38
CA ALA A 88 5.38 22.20 -18.20
C ALA A 88 5.13 23.70 -18.44
N LYS A 89 5.41 24.20 -19.65
CA LYS A 89 5.10 25.58 -20.04
C LYS A 89 3.61 25.82 -20.22
N ASN A 90 2.90 24.85 -20.78
CA ASN A 90 1.52 25.02 -21.23
C ASN A 90 0.48 24.32 -20.31
N GLY A 91 0.94 23.44 -19.43
CA GLY A 91 0.15 22.70 -18.46
C GLY A 91 0.60 22.98 -17.02
N ASN A 92 -0.25 22.63 -16.05
CA ASN A 92 0.06 22.80 -14.62
C ASN A 92 1.01 21.68 -14.12
N LEU A 93 2.25 21.64 -14.61
CA LEU A 93 3.30 20.72 -14.15
C LEU A 93 4.45 21.49 -13.51
N ASN A 94 5.07 20.89 -12.48
CA ASN A 94 6.29 21.44 -11.91
C ASN A 94 7.47 21.23 -12.86
N ASP A 95 8.25 22.27 -13.07
CA ASP A 95 9.55 22.19 -13.74
C ASP A 95 10.62 21.90 -12.67
N PHE A 96 11.14 20.67 -12.66
CA PHE A 96 12.25 20.27 -11.78
C PHE A 96 13.63 20.36 -12.48
N GLY A 97 13.71 21.00 -13.64
CA GLY A 97 14.91 21.72 -14.10
C GLY A 97 16.16 20.91 -14.43
N LYS A 98 16.07 19.60 -14.67
CA LYS A 98 17.22 18.76 -15.04
C LYS A 98 16.95 17.96 -16.31
N CYS A 99 17.16 18.60 -17.45
CA CYS A 99 17.12 17.93 -18.74
C CYS A 99 18.32 18.36 -19.58
N GLU A 100 18.90 17.41 -20.32
CA GLU A 100 19.96 17.66 -21.30
C GLU A 100 19.37 18.29 -22.58
N ASP A 101 20.00 18.11 -23.75
CA ASP A 101 19.45 18.53 -25.04
C ASP A 101 18.02 17.96 -25.27
N GLY A 102 17.19 18.73 -25.97
CA GLY A 102 15.75 18.50 -26.10
C GLY A 102 15.32 17.12 -26.60
N ARG A 103 16.16 16.42 -27.39
CA ARG A 103 15.86 15.09 -27.95
C ARG A 103 16.31 13.91 -27.10
N TYR A 104 16.92 14.15 -25.95
CA TYR A 104 17.22 13.08 -25.00
C TYR A 104 15.94 12.65 -24.27
N PRO A 105 15.82 11.36 -23.90
CA PRO A 105 14.70 10.90 -23.10
C PRO A 105 14.73 11.59 -21.73
N LEU A 106 13.55 11.99 -21.25
CA LEU A 106 13.38 12.44 -19.89
C LEU A 106 13.62 11.25 -18.96
N SER A 107 14.60 11.38 -18.09
CA SER A 107 15.01 10.35 -17.14
C SER A 107 15.14 10.91 -15.73
N ASN A 108 15.40 10.04 -14.75
CA ASN A 108 15.43 10.41 -13.33
C ASN A 108 14.08 10.98 -12.85
N VAL A 109 13.00 10.30 -13.22
CA VAL A 109 11.61 10.67 -12.88
C VAL A 109 10.93 9.59 -12.06
N THR A 110 10.02 10.02 -11.19
CA THR A 110 9.16 9.08 -10.44
C THR A 110 8.01 8.59 -11.32
N TYR A 111 7.35 7.51 -10.90
CA TYR A 111 6.10 7.08 -11.53
C TYR A 111 5.05 8.19 -11.47
N TYR A 112 4.98 8.92 -10.36
CA TYR A 112 4.02 10.01 -10.19
C TYR A 112 4.31 11.20 -11.11
N ASP A 113 5.58 11.51 -11.39
CA ASP A 113 5.94 12.52 -12.39
C ASP A 113 5.39 12.14 -13.77
N ALA A 114 5.53 10.86 -14.16
CA ALA A 114 5.03 10.35 -15.42
C ALA A 114 3.49 10.37 -15.51
N VAL A 115 2.80 10.01 -14.41
CA VAL A 115 1.34 10.12 -14.27
C VAL A 115 0.86 11.57 -14.43
N LEU A 116 1.50 12.51 -13.73
CA LEU A 116 1.15 13.93 -13.82
C LEU A 116 1.35 14.43 -15.25
N PHE A 117 2.44 14.02 -15.91
CA PHE A 117 2.70 14.36 -17.31
C PHE A 117 1.62 13.82 -18.25
N ALA A 118 1.20 12.56 -18.09
CA ALA A 118 0.12 11.95 -18.90
C ALA A 118 -1.20 12.72 -18.76
N ASN A 119 -1.58 13.11 -17.53
CA ASN A 119 -2.76 13.93 -17.27
C ASN A 119 -2.66 15.32 -17.89
N ALA A 120 -1.49 15.96 -17.82
CA ALA A 120 -1.26 17.26 -18.42
C ALA A 120 -1.35 17.20 -19.95
N LYS A 121 -0.72 16.19 -20.58
CA LYS A 121 -0.81 15.97 -22.03
C LYS A 121 -2.25 15.72 -22.48
N SER A 122 -3.01 14.93 -21.72
CA SER A 122 -4.44 14.73 -21.96
C SER A 122 -5.21 16.04 -22.01
N LYS A 123 -5.06 16.89 -21.00
CA LYS A 123 -5.74 18.20 -20.95
C LYS A 123 -5.31 19.12 -22.08
N LEU A 124 -4.01 19.16 -22.41
CA LEU A 124 -3.47 19.99 -23.50
C LEU A 124 -4.06 19.61 -24.87
N GLU A 125 -4.35 18.32 -25.06
CA GLU A 125 -4.91 17.79 -26.30
C GLU A 125 -6.43 17.58 -26.27
N ASN A 126 -7.12 18.09 -25.24
CA ASN A 126 -8.57 18.01 -25.04
C ASN A 126 -9.13 16.58 -24.86
N TYR A 127 -8.36 15.71 -24.23
CA TYR A 127 -8.84 14.45 -23.66
C TYR A 127 -9.19 14.61 -22.18
N ASP A 128 -9.96 13.65 -21.66
CA ASP A 128 -10.16 13.48 -20.22
C ASP A 128 -8.87 12.89 -19.57
N THR A 129 -8.83 12.71 -18.26
CA THR A 129 -7.65 12.19 -17.55
C THR A 129 -7.81 10.75 -17.11
N ALA A 130 -6.79 9.91 -17.38
CA ALA A 130 -6.77 8.51 -16.92
C ALA A 130 -6.53 8.37 -15.41
N TYR A 131 -6.07 9.42 -14.72
CA TYR A 131 -5.73 9.36 -13.30
C TYR A 131 -6.42 10.45 -12.50
N THR A 132 -6.97 10.11 -11.34
CA THR A 132 -7.50 11.06 -10.36
C THR A 132 -6.71 11.02 -9.07
N TYR A 133 -6.65 12.16 -8.38
CA TYR A 133 -6.03 12.29 -7.06
C TYR A 133 -6.57 13.53 -6.35
N SER A 134 -6.57 13.50 -5.03
CA SER A 134 -6.99 14.62 -4.17
C SER A 134 -5.88 15.63 -3.92
N LYS A 135 -4.61 15.18 -3.85
CA LYS A 135 -3.46 16.05 -3.58
C LYS A 135 -2.14 15.43 -4.08
N ALA A 136 -1.27 16.25 -4.66
CA ALA A 136 0.11 15.87 -4.98
C ALA A 136 1.09 16.34 -3.90
N ILE A 137 2.08 15.51 -3.57
CA ILE A 137 3.16 15.79 -2.61
C ILE A 137 4.49 15.75 -3.37
N PHE A 138 5.35 16.73 -3.11
CA PHE A 138 6.62 16.92 -3.81
C PHE A 138 7.80 16.92 -2.83
N ASP A 139 8.95 16.44 -3.29
CA ASP A 139 10.21 16.56 -2.57
C ASP A 139 10.87 17.94 -2.76
N SER A 140 12.05 18.14 -2.16
CA SER A 140 12.80 19.39 -2.28
C SER A 140 13.37 19.65 -3.67
N ASP A 141 13.45 18.62 -4.52
CA ASP A 141 13.94 18.71 -5.89
C ASP A 141 12.78 18.97 -6.88
N GLY A 142 11.53 19.02 -6.40
CA GLY A 142 10.34 19.33 -7.19
C GLY A 142 9.64 18.12 -7.80
N HIS A 143 10.13 16.90 -7.55
CA HIS A 143 9.53 15.66 -8.05
C HIS A 143 8.36 15.21 -7.17
N CYS A 144 7.34 14.65 -7.79
CA CYS A 144 6.19 14.12 -7.09
C CYS A 144 6.55 12.79 -6.41
N THR A 145 6.45 12.75 -5.08
CA THR A 145 6.72 11.53 -4.30
C THR A 145 5.44 10.82 -3.86
N ASN A 146 4.27 11.45 -4.02
CA ASN A 146 2.98 10.83 -3.75
C ASN A 146 1.79 11.58 -4.38
N LEU A 147 0.74 10.82 -4.70
CA LEU A 147 -0.60 11.31 -5.04
C LEU A 147 -1.63 10.74 -4.03
N ASP A 148 -2.17 11.58 -3.15
CA ASP A 148 -3.21 11.19 -2.18
C ASP A 148 -4.53 10.89 -2.89
N GLY A 149 -5.19 9.78 -2.55
CA GLY A 149 -6.45 9.37 -3.20
C GLY A 149 -6.26 9.06 -4.68
N PHE A 150 -5.09 8.52 -5.04
CA PHE A 150 -4.76 8.14 -6.40
C PHE A 150 -5.65 6.99 -6.89
N ALA A 151 -6.30 7.19 -8.03
CA ALA A 151 -7.03 6.14 -8.75
C ALA A 151 -6.69 6.19 -10.25
N PHE A 152 -6.70 5.01 -10.87
CA PHE A 152 -6.47 4.83 -12.30
C PHE A 152 -7.77 4.36 -12.97
N HIS A 153 -8.17 5.06 -14.02
CA HIS A 153 -9.41 4.88 -14.78
C HIS A 153 -9.07 4.43 -16.22
N PRO A 154 -8.67 3.16 -16.41
CA PRO A 154 -8.25 2.62 -17.71
C PRO A 154 -9.32 2.73 -18.81
N GLU A 155 -10.59 2.77 -18.43
CA GLU A 155 -11.75 2.89 -19.33
C GLU A 155 -11.91 4.29 -19.92
N VAL A 156 -11.21 5.29 -19.38
CA VAL A 156 -11.24 6.66 -19.89
C VAL A 156 -10.35 6.78 -21.13
N ASN A 157 -10.87 7.41 -22.18
CA ASN A 157 -10.10 7.69 -23.39
C ASN A 157 -9.13 8.87 -23.16
N ALA A 158 -7.92 8.58 -22.72
CA ALA A 158 -6.91 9.54 -22.29
C ALA A 158 -5.48 9.09 -22.59
N TYR A 159 -4.51 10.01 -22.46
CA TYR A 159 -3.09 9.65 -22.37
C TYR A 159 -2.81 9.03 -21.01
N ARG A 160 -2.03 7.94 -21.01
CA ARG A 160 -1.65 7.17 -19.83
C ARG A 160 -0.31 6.49 -20.05
N LEU A 161 0.30 5.97 -18.99
CA LEU A 161 1.37 4.98 -19.16
C LEU A 161 0.79 3.72 -19.86
N PRO A 162 1.55 3.05 -20.74
CA PRO A 162 1.13 1.76 -21.28
C PRO A 162 1.00 0.75 -20.15
N THR A 163 0.11 -0.23 -20.30
CA THR A 163 0.14 -1.40 -19.41
C THR A 163 1.35 -2.27 -19.72
N GLU A 164 1.74 -3.14 -18.78
CA GLU A 164 2.76 -4.16 -19.00
C GLU A 164 2.41 -5.00 -20.24
N SER A 165 1.13 -5.35 -20.37
CA SER A 165 0.60 -6.11 -21.50
C SER A 165 0.79 -5.38 -22.83
N GLU A 166 0.41 -4.10 -22.89
CA GLU A 166 0.54 -3.27 -24.10
C GLU A 166 2.01 -3.09 -24.49
N TRP A 167 2.87 -2.81 -23.50
CA TRP A 167 4.30 -2.62 -23.72
C TRP A 167 4.96 -3.88 -24.27
N VAL A 168 4.73 -5.04 -23.64
CA VAL A 168 5.29 -6.33 -24.10
C VAL A 168 4.74 -6.69 -25.47
N TYR A 169 3.46 -6.41 -25.72
CA TYR A 169 2.86 -6.70 -27.02
C TYR A 169 3.49 -5.90 -28.16
N ALA A 170 3.76 -4.61 -27.94
CA ALA A 170 4.47 -3.79 -28.90
C ALA A 170 5.94 -4.25 -29.06
N ALA A 171 6.66 -4.43 -27.95
CA ALA A 171 8.08 -4.80 -27.95
C ALA A 171 8.35 -6.17 -28.58
N SER A 172 7.52 -7.18 -28.31
CA SER A 172 7.73 -8.57 -28.76
C SER A 172 7.72 -8.75 -30.28
N ARG A 173 7.08 -7.84 -31.03
CA ARG A 173 6.98 -7.92 -32.50
C ARG A 173 8.25 -7.48 -33.22
N GLY A 174 9.17 -6.83 -32.52
CA GLY A 174 10.39 -6.27 -33.07
C GLY A 174 11.61 -6.40 -32.16
N TRP A 175 11.55 -7.23 -31.11
CA TRP A 175 12.58 -7.31 -30.08
C TRP A 175 13.93 -7.79 -30.61
N ASN A 176 14.91 -6.89 -30.71
CA ASN A 176 16.28 -7.23 -31.07
C ASN A 176 17.30 -6.27 -30.41
N PRO A 177 17.68 -6.52 -29.14
CA PRO A 177 18.62 -5.67 -28.40
C PRO A 177 20.06 -5.71 -28.93
N SER A 178 20.38 -6.55 -29.93
CA SER A 178 21.70 -6.49 -30.58
C SER A 178 21.75 -5.49 -31.74
N ARG A 179 20.59 -5.00 -32.21
CA ARG A 179 20.49 -4.06 -33.35
C ARG A 179 19.72 -2.77 -33.01
N ASN A 180 18.63 -2.90 -32.27
CA ASN A 180 17.63 -1.84 -32.08
C ASN A 180 17.70 -1.24 -30.67
N SER A 181 18.90 -1.01 -30.12
CA SER A 181 19.06 -0.51 -28.76
C SER A 181 20.35 0.27 -28.52
N TRP A 182 20.30 1.21 -27.58
CA TRP A 182 21.47 1.69 -26.85
C TRP A 182 21.72 0.81 -25.61
N ASN A 183 22.86 0.14 -25.57
CA ASN A 183 23.19 -0.85 -24.55
C ASN A 183 24.69 -0.75 -24.17
N ALA A 184 25.16 -1.57 -23.24
CA ALA A 184 26.53 -1.51 -22.73
C ALA A 184 27.62 -1.66 -23.82
N ASP A 185 27.28 -2.27 -24.96
CA ASP A 185 28.22 -2.55 -26.04
C ASP A 185 28.41 -1.35 -26.98
N ASN A 186 27.46 -0.40 -27.02
CA ASN A 186 27.48 0.73 -27.97
C ASN A 186 27.19 2.10 -27.36
N ALA A 187 26.73 2.19 -26.11
CA ALA A 187 26.23 3.43 -25.53
C ALA A 187 27.25 4.24 -24.74
N ASP A 188 28.49 3.75 -24.52
CA ASP A 188 29.47 4.34 -23.60
C ASP A 188 28.91 4.58 -22.17
N PHE A 189 27.98 3.73 -21.73
CA PHE A 189 27.32 3.83 -20.42
C PHE A 189 26.62 5.17 -20.15
N LYS A 190 26.06 5.79 -21.20
CA LYS A 190 25.26 7.03 -21.11
C LYS A 190 24.00 6.94 -21.96
N VAL A 191 23.06 7.81 -21.65
CA VAL A 191 21.83 8.02 -22.43
C VAL A 191 22.15 8.63 -23.80
N HIS A 192 21.30 8.38 -24.79
CA HIS A 192 21.41 8.93 -26.15
C HIS A 192 20.09 9.55 -26.62
N GLN A 193 20.16 10.37 -27.66
CA GLN A 193 18.97 10.94 -28.30
C GLN A 193 18.07 9.84 -28.87
N VAL A 194 16.76 10.00 -28.71
CA VAL A 194 15.78 9.01 -29.16
C VAL A 194 15.85 8.75 -30.66
N CYS A 195 15.52 7.54 -31.09
CA CYS A 195 15.48 7.10 -32.49
C CYS A 195 16.81 7.29 -33.26
N THR A 196 17.96 7.20 -32.59
CA THR A 196 19.29 7.27 -33.23
C THR A 196 19.90 5.89 -33.53
N VAL A 197 19.29 4.81 -33.02
CA VAL A 197 19.49 3.42 -33.46
C VAL A 197 18.40 2.99 -34.43
N GLU A 198 18.59 1.84 -35.08
CA GLU A 198 17.62 1.29 -36.03
C GLU A 198 16.25 1.10 -35.35
N LYS A 199 15.17 1.49 -36.04
CA LYS A 199 13.79 1.25 -35.59
C LYS A 199 13.41 -0.22 -35.73
N ASP A 200 12.47 -0.67 -34.92
CA ASP A 200 11.89 -1.99 -35.08
C ASP A 200 10.99 -2.08 -36.33
N THR A 201 10.49 -3.28 -36.63
CA THR A 201 9.65 -3.54 -37.81
C THR A 201 8.28 -2.87 -37.78
N LEU A 202 7.81 -2.42 -36.61
CA LEU A 202 6.58 -1.65 -36.47
C LEU A 202 6.82 -0.14 -36.54
N GLY A 203 8.07 0.30 -36.35
CA GLY A 203 8.49 1.68 -36.37
C GLY A 203 8.74 2.29 -34.99
N PHE A 204 8.74 1.48 -33.92
CA PHE A 204 9.16 1.92 -32.59
C PHE A 204 10.68 2.05 -32.51
N CYS A 205 11.15 2.95 -31.64
CA CYS A 205 12.55 3.09 -31.27
C CYS A 205 12.69 2.81 -29.78
N ASP A 206 13.88 2.35 -29.39
CA ASP A 206 14.34 2.36 -28.00
C ASP A 206 13.43 1.59 -27.02
N LEU A 207 12.58 0.67 -27.50
CA LEU A 207 11.87 -0.29 -26.63
C LEU A 207 12.86 -1.24 -25.93
N ALA A 208 14.05 -1.43 -26.51
CA ALA A 208 15.17 -2.06 -25.86
C ALA A 208 16.25 -1.01 -25.59
N GLY A 209 16.67 -0.86 -24.33
CA GLY A 209 17.84 -0.08 -23.96
C GLY A 209 17.56 1.41 -23.84
N ASN A 210 18.61 2.22 -23.92
CA ASN A 210 18.57 3.65 -23.60
C ASN A 210 18.14 3.88 -22.14
N VAL A 211 16.86 3.96 -21.83
CA VAL A 211 16.34 4.00 -20.45
C VAL A 211 15.30 2.90 -20.21
N LYS A 212 15.25 2.38 -18.98
CA LYS A 212 14.12 1.56 -18.52
C LYS A 212 12.86 2.43 -18.49
N GLU A 213 11.72 1.82 -18.76
CA GLU A 213 10.46 2.55 -18.88
C GLU A 213 9.46 2.16 -17.79
N TRP A 214 8.88 3.17 -17.15
CA TRP A 214 7.67 2.99 -16.33
C TRP A 214 6.52 2.48 -17.20
N VAL A 215 5.85 1.44 -16.72
CA VAL A 215 4.52 1.04 -17.18
C VAL A 215 3.50 1.27 -16.06
N ASN A 216 2.21 1.21 -16.39
CA ASN A 216 1.14 1.56 -15.47
C ASN A 216 1.01 0.56 -14.29
N ASP A 217 1.38 -0.69 -14.51
CA ASP A 217 1.01 -1.82 -13.65
C ASP A 217 1.72 -1.78 -12.29
N TRP A 218 0.97 -2.12 -11.25
CA TRP A 218 1.54 -2.63 -10.02
C TRP A 218 2.05 -4.05 -10.22
N ALA A 219 3.17 -4.37 -9.57
CA ALA A 219 3.70 -5.72 -9.57
C ALA A 219 2.75 -6.68 -8.84
N GLY A 220 2.54 -7.86 -9.42
CA GLY A 220 1.68 -8.90 -8.87
C GLY A 220 2.11 -10.27 -9.35
N LYS A 221 1.60 -11.32 -8.69
CA LYS A 221 1.89 -12.70 -9.07
C LYS A 221 1.21 -13.05 -10.38
N LEU A 222 2.00 -13.44 -11.37
CA LEU A 222 1.48 -14.04 -12.60
C LEU A 222 0.89 -15.43 -12.30
N ARG A 223 0.01 -15.90 -13.18
CA ARG A 223 -0.58 -17.24 -13.08
C ARG A 223 -0.66 -17.90 -14.45
N ASP A 224 -0.57 -19.23 -14.45
CA ASP A 224 -0.77 -20.04 -15.65
C ASP A 224 -2.27 -20.05 -16.02
N THR A 225 -2.71 -18.98 -16.66
CA THR A 225 -4.09 -18.76 -17.09
C THR A 225 -4.12 -17.81 -18.31
N THR A 226 -5.31 -17.60 -18.87
CA THR A 226 -5.57 -16.59 -19.91
C THR A 226 -6.41 -15.46 -19.35
N ILE A 227 -5.96 -14.22 -19.54
CA ILE A 227 -6.65 -13.01 -19.08
C ILE A 227 -6.92 -12.10 -20.28
N VAL A 228 -8.09 -11.46 -20.31
CA VAL A 228 -8.44 -10.45 -21.31
C VAL A 228 -8.18 -9.07 -20.72
N ASN A 229 -7.51 -8.18 -21.47
CA ASN A 229 -7.29 -6.78 -21.12
C ASN A 229 -6.68 -6.59 -19.72
N PHE A 230 -5.56 -7.28 -19.46
CA PHE A 230 -4.86 -7.24 -18.18
C PHE A 230 -4.17 -5.89 -17.93
N VAL A 231 -4.45 -5.28 -16.77
CA VAL A 231 -3.96 -3.95 -16.36
C VAL A 231 -3.13 -3.96 -15.06
N GLY A 232 -2.65 -5.14 -14.65
CA GLY A 232 -1.79 -5.29 -13.48
C GLY A 232 -2.52 -5.80 -12.23
N SER A 233 -1.83 -5.72 -11.10
CA SER A 233 -2.42 -6.04 -9.79
C SER A 233 -3.42 -4.96 -9.35
N ALA A 234 -4.54 -5.36 -8.73
CA ALA A 234 -5.59 -4.48 -8.18
C ALA A 234 -5.10 -3.62 -7.00
N GLY A 235 -3.98 -4.01 -6.39
CA GLY A 235 -3.28 -3.27 -5.35
C GLY A 235 -1.78 -3.28 -5.59
N ASP A 236 -1.06 -2.44 -4.86
CA ASP A 236 0.37 -2.21 -5.00
C ASP A 236 1.28 -3.32 -4.42
N GLY A 237 0.66 -4.36 -3.86
CA GLY A 237 1.34 -5.49 -3.25
C GLY A 237 2.11 -5.10 -1.99
N ASN A 238 2.91 -6.03 -1.46
CA ASN A 238 3.51 -5.93 -0.12
C ASN A 238 4.55 -4.80 0.06
N VAL A 239 5.09 -4.28 -1.04
CA VAL A 239 6.16 -3.26 -1.03
C VAL A 239 5.85 -2.06 -1.90
N GLY A 240 4.67 -2.00 -2.54
CA GLY A 240 4.36 -0.94 -3.49
C GLY A 240 5.22 -1.01 -4.76
N GLU A 241 5.54 -2.23 -5.23
CA GLU A 241 6.47 -2.42 -6.34
C GLU A 241 5.80 -2.12 -7.67
N ARG A 242 6.46 -1.33 -8.51
CA ARG A 242 6.03 -0.97 -9.87
C ARG A 242 6.84 -1.73 -10.91
N ILE A 243 6.24 -1.93 -12.08
CA ILE A 243 6.91 -2.63 -13.17
C ILE A 243 7.77 -1.65 -14.00
N LEU A 244 9.00 -2.08 -14.31
CA LEU A 244 9.87 -1.44 -15.28
C LEU A 244 10.17 -2.38 -16.45
N LYS A 245 10.28 -1.82 -17.65
CA LYS A 245 10.54 -2.57 -18.90
C LYS A 245 11.73 -2.01 -19.69
N GLY A 246 12.18 -2.74 -20.71
CA GLY A 246 13.12 -2.25 -21.74
C GLY A 246 14.61 -2.52 -21.52
N GLY A 247 15.08 -2.51 -20.28
CA GLY A 247 16.53 -2.43 -19.99
C GLY A 247 17.08 -1.02 -20.25
N TYR A 248 18.38 -0.80 -20.08
CA TYR A 248 18.97 0.54 -20.22
C TYR A 248 20.39 0.52 -20.80
N TYR A 249 20.98 1.69 -21.03
CA TYR A 249 22.28 1.88 -21.69
C TYR A 249 23.48 1.15 -21.04
N SER A 250 23.37 0.65 -19.81
CA SER A 250 24.43 -0.16 -19.16
C SER A 250 24.14 -1.65 -19.12
N ASP A 251 22.97 -2.09 -19.59
CA ASP A 251 22.66 -3.50 -19.74
C ASP A 251 23.34 -4.04 -21.00
N ARG A 252 23.89 -5.26 -20.94
CA ARG A 252 24.36 -5.96 -22.15
C ARG A 252 23.16 -6.47 -22.93
N ALA A 253 23.27 -6.47 -24.27
CA ALA A 253 22.22 -6.98 -25.16
C ALA A 253 21.78 -8.41 -24.80
N SER A 254 22.71 -9.26 -24.34
CA SER A 254 22.44 -10.65 -23.93
C SER A 254 21.57 -10.78 -22.67
N ASN A 255 21.50 -9.74 -21.84
CA ASN A 255 20.75 -9.74 -20.58
C ASN A 255 19.37 -9.09 -20.74
N MET A 256 19.15 -8.36 -21.84
CA MET A 256 17.92 -7.63 -22.10
C MET A 256 16.85 -8.55 -22.68
N ASN A 257 15.67 -8.54 -22.06
CA ASN A 257 14.55 -9.37 -22.46
C ASN A 257 13.22 -8.70 -22.12
N VAL A 258 12.15 -9.10 -22.82
CA VAL A 258 10.78 -8.60 -22.60
C VAL A 258 10.13 -9.12 -21.32
N VAL A 259 10.69 -10.19 -20.75
CA VAL A 259 10.16 -10.90 -19.57
C VAL A 259 10.43 -10.12 -18.30
N SER A 260 11.57 -9.44 -18.20
CA SER A 260 11.98 -8.77 -16.96
C SER A 260 10.97 -7.72 -16.51
N ARG A 261 10.80 -7.62 -15.18
CA ARG A 261 9.70 -6.85 -14.55
C ARG A 261 10.15 -5.78 -13.57
N GLY A 262 11.44 -5.50 -13.46
CA GLY A 262 11.94 -4.54 -12.47
C GLY A 262 13.39 -4.12 -12.67
N ASP A 263 14.01 -3.67 -11.57
CA ASP A 263 15.40 -3.26 -11.51
C ASP A 263 16.23 -4.21 -10.62
N ASP A 264 17.50 -3.86 -10.38
CA ASP A 264 18.37 -4.55 -9.41
C ASP A 264 17.81 -4.50 -7.98
N TYR A 265 17.10 -3.43 -7.64
CA TYR A 265 16.39 -3.26 -6.39
C TYR A 265 14.89 -3.06 -6.63
N THR A 266 14.08 -3.36 -5.62
CA THR A 266 12.65 -3.04 -5.64
C THR A 266 12.43 -1.56 -5.92
N VAL A 267 11.61 -1.27 -6.93
CA VAL A 267 11.26 0.09 -7.34
C VAL A 267 9.82 0.39 -6.97
N VAL A 268 9.64 1.45 -6.20
CA VAL A 268 8.31 1.93 -5.76
C VAL A 268 7.91 3.19 -6.53
N SER A 269 6.66 3.62 -6.44
CA SER A 269 6.16 4.78 -7.22
C SER A 269 6.93 6.09 -7.00
N SER A 270 7.59 6.28 -5.85
CA SER A 270 8.45 7.43 -5.55
C SER A 270 9.92 7.24 -5.93
N SER A 271 10.31 6.06 -6.41
CA SER A 271 11.69 5.78 -6.86
C SER A 271 11.99 6.54 -8.15
N ARG A 272 13.24 6.95 -8.32
CA ARG A 272 13.76 7.52 -9.58
C ARG A 272 15.23 7.19 -9.73
N ALA A 273 15.70 7.07 -10.96
CA ALA A 273 17.12 6.93 -11.28
C ALA A 273 17.41 7.45 -12.68
N LYS A 274 18.67 7.81 -12.95
CA LYS A 274 19.10 8.38 -14.24
C LYS A 274 18.85 7.47 -15.45
N HIS A 275 18.65 6.18 -15.22
CA HIS A 275 18.32 5.20 -16.25
C HIS A 275 16.84 4.85 -16.32
N ILE A 276 15.96 5.58 -15.63
CA ILE A 276 14.51 5.35 -15.61
C ILE A 276 13.79 6.55 -16.25
N GLY A 277 13.04 6.28 -17.32
CA GLY A 277 12.14 7.19 -18.03
C GLY A 277 10.78 6.52 -18.28
N PHE A 278 10.06 6.93 -19.33
CA PHE A 278 8.76 6.36 -19.69
C PHE A 278 8.33 6.75 -21.10
N ARG A 279 7.28 6.10 -21.61
CA ARG A 279 6.53 6.48 -22.81
C ARG A 279 5.02 6.45 -22.54
N LEU A 280 4.19 7.04 -23.39
CA LEU A 280 2.74 7.04 -23.22
C LEU A 280 2.01 6.13 -24.20
N ALA A 281 0.83 5.69 -23.78
CA ALA A 281 -0.24 5.14 -24.59
C ALA A 281 -1.45 6.08 -24.60
N LEU A 282 -2.28 5.98 -25.62
CA LEU A 282 -3.53 6.73 -25.78
C LEU A 282 -4.65 5.78 -26.20
N GLY A 283 -5.75 5.81 -25.46
CA GLY A 283 -6.95 5.00 -25.70
C GLY A 283 -7.54 4.44 -24.42
N SER A 284 -8.82 4.11 -24.46
CA SER A 284 -9.50 3.39 -23.38
C SER A 284 -9.24 1.88 -23.47
N ILE A 285 -9.16 1.24 -22.31
CA ILE A 285 -9.13 -0.22 -22.15
C ILE A 285 -10.55 -0.66 -21.80
N PRO A 286 -11.29 -1.31 -22.71
CA PRO A 286 -12.62 -1.82 -22.41
C PRO A 286 -12.53 -3.04 -21.49
N ALA A 287 -13.47 -3.18 -20.54
CA ALA A 287 -13.52 -4.33 -19.61
C ALA A 287 -12.14 -4.72 -19.02
N PRO A 288 -11.42 -3.76 -18.42
CA PRO A 288 -10.10 -4.01 -17.85
C PRO A 288 -10.17 -5.09 -16.78
N THR A 289 -9.17 -5.98 -16.74
CA THR A 289 -9.08 -7.03 -15.73
C THR A 289 -7.85 -6.83 -14.86
N TRP A 290 -8.08 -6.71 -13.56
CA TRP A 290 -7.02 -6.73 -12.56
C TRP A 290 -6.82 -8.14 -12.03
N LEU A 291 -5.64 -8.40 -11.48
CA LEU A 291 -5.41 -9.55 -10.61
C LEU A 291 -5.38 -9.10 -9.15
N SER A 292 -6.08 -9.80 -8.26
CA SER A 292 -5.86 -9.63 -6.82
C SER A 292 -4.39 -9.90 -6.46
N VAL A 293 -3.92 -9.48 -5.29
CA VAL A 293 -2.56 -9.80 -4.80
C VAL A 293 -2.31 -11.31 -4.76
N SER A 294 -3.36 -12.09 -4.52
CA SER A 294 -3.32 -13.55 -4.56
C SER A 294 -3.31 -14.12 -5.98
N GLY A 295 -3.75 -13.36 -6.99
CA GLY A 295 -3.71 -13.69 -8.43
C GLY A 295 -5.07 -14.10 -9.03
N ASN A 296 -6.19 -13.77 -8.39
CA ASN A 296 -7.54 -14.03 -8.94
C ASN A 296 -7.98 -12.87 -9.83
N ALA A 297 -8.63 -13.15 -10.96
CA ALA A 297 -9.14 -12.10 -11.85
C ALA A 297 -10.29 -11.31 -11.19
N GLN A 298 -10.23 -9.99 -11.31
CA GLN A 298 -11.22 -9.03 -10.84
C GLN A 298 -11.63 -8.10 -11.98
N SER A 299 -12.93 -8.06 -12.27
CA SER A 299 -13.52 -7.23 -13.35
C SER A 299 -14.06 -5.88 -12.87
N SER A 300 -14.17 -5.71 -11.55
CA SER A 300 -14.52 -4.45 -10.90
C SER A 300 -13.61 -4.29 -9.69
N ILE A 301 -13.18 -3.06 -9.42
CA ILE A 301 -12.37 -2.73 -8.26
C ILE A 301 -13.03 -1.61 -7.47
N VAL A 302 -12.95 -1.71 -6.15
CA VAL A 302 -13.29 -0.62 -5.26
C VAL A 302 -11.99 0.08 -4.88
N SER A 303 -11.95 1.40 -5.05
CA SER A 303 -10.76 2.21 -4.81
C SER A 303 -10.91 3.03 -3.53
N PRO A 304 -9.95 2.97 -2.58
CA PRO A 304 -9.88 3.91 -1.48
C PRO A 304 -9.46 5.29 -2.01
N ILE A 305 -10.27 6.31 -1.77
CA ILE A 305 -10.07 7.66 -2.31
C ILE A 305 -9.68 8.69 -1.24
N VAL A 306 -9.50 8.25 0.01
CA VAL A 306 -8.97 9.06 1.12
C VAL A 306 -7.76 8.40 1.74
N SER A 307 -6.75 9.19 2.11
CA SER A 307 -5.63 8.69 2.90
C SER A 307 -6.00 8.54 4.39
N ALA A 308 -5.38 7.56 5.07
CA ALA A 308 -5.55 7.38 6.51
C ALA A 308 -5.23 8.66 7.30
N SER A 309 -4.21 9.41 6.87
CA SER A 309 -3.82 10.69 7.49
C SER A 309 -4.87 11.78 7.34
N THR A 310 -5.59 11.83 6.21
CA THR A 310 -6.72 12.74 6.02
C THR A 310 -7.88 12.32 6.91
N LEU A 311 -8.23 11.03 6.91
CA LEU A 311 -9.33 10.51 7.72
C LEU A 311 -9.11 10.69 9.22
N LYS A 312 -7.87 10.53 9.70
CA LYS A 312 -7.45 10.80 11.09
C LYS A 312 -7.83 12.20 11.56
N ARG A 313 -7.84 13.21 10.69
CA ARG A 313 -8.23 14.58 11.08
C ARG A 313 -9.70 14.67 11.48
N PHE A 314 -10.53 13.75 11.00
CA PHE A 314 -11.96 13.68 11.27
C PHE A 314 -12.30 12.71 12.41
N THR A 315 -11.50 11.66 12.59
CA THR A 315 -11.76 10.57 13.57
C THR A 315 -10.83 10.60 14.78
N GLY A 316 -9.71 11.31 14.71
CA GLY A 316 -8.73 11.44 15.77
C GLY A 316 -7.82 10.22 15.98
N THR A 317 -7.85 9.21 15.10
CA THR A 317 -7.02 7.99 15.14
C THR A 317 -6.83 7.38 13.75
N ASN A 318 -5.76 6.59 13.56
CA ASN A 318 -5.58 5.75 12.35
C ASN A 318 -6.19 4.35 12.50
N ASP A 319 -6.58 3.97 13.71
CA ASP A 319 -7.12 2.64 14.03
C ASP A 319 -8.62 2.63 13.63
N MET A 320 -8.85 2.48 12.32
CA MET A 320 -10.15 2.57 11.68
C MET A 320 -10.31 1.48 10.62
N ILE A 321 -11.50 0.90 10.53
CA ILE A 321 -11.83 -0.12 9.53
C ILE A 321 -13.19 0.23 8.93
N LEU A 322 -13.25 0.40 7.61
CA LEU A 322 -14.48 0.54 6.87
C LEU A 322 -14.87 -0.82 6.31
N ALA A 323 -16.03 -1.36 6.69
CA ALA A 323 -16.60 -2.55 6.06
C ALA A 323 -17.88 -2.18 5.31
N PHE A 324 -18.14 -2.85 4.19
CA PHE A 324 -19.29 -2.58 3.32
C PHE A 324 -19.57 -3.82 2.46
N ARG A 325 -20.74 -3.84 1.83
CA ARG A 325 -21.08 -4.84 0.81
C ARG A 325 -20.69 -4.28 -0.56
N ASP A 326 -19.96 -5.06 -1.34
CA ASP A 326 -19.91 -4.89 -2.80
C ASP A 326 -21.13 -5.61 -3.38
N ASP A 327 -22.09 -4.86 -3.92
CA ASP A 327 -23.35 -5.44 -4.39
C ASP A 327 -23.23 -6.13 -5.75
N ILE A 328 -22.18 -5.83 -6.53
CA ILE A 328 -21.91 -6.53 -7.79
C ILE A 328 -21.57 -8.00 -7.51
N SER A 329 -20.79 -8.25 -6.47
CA SER A 329 -20.40 -9.60 -6.06
C SER A 329 -21.29 -10.20 -4.96
N GLY A 330 -21.97 -9.36 -4.18
CA GLY A 330 -22.74 -9.74 -2.98
C GLY A 330 -21.88 -9.99 -1.73
N ASN A 331 -20.56 -9.79 -1.82
CA ASN A 331 -19.60 -10.12 -0.77
C ASN A 331 -19.40 -8.98 0.25
N LEU A 332 -18.83 -9.36 1.39
CA LEU A 332 -18.29 -8.39 2.35
C LEU A 332 -16.92 -7.91 1.88
N ALA A 333 -16.75 -6.59 1.79
CA ALA A 333 -15.47 -5.93 1.56
C ALA A 333 -15.10 -5.05 2.75
N TYR A 334 -13.80 -4.83 2.95
CA TYR A 334 -13.31 -3.90 3.95
C TYR A 334 -12.00 -3.20 3.56
N ILE A 335 -11.80 -2.01 4.12
CA ILE A 335 -10.57 -1.20 4.03
C ILE A 335 -10.08 -0.96 5.46
N ASN A 336 -8.86 -1.38 5.75
CA ASN A 336 -8.22 -1.14 7.04
C ASN A 336 -7.29 0.07 6.93
N TYR A 337 -7.65 1.18 7.55
CA TYR A 337 -6.88 2.43 7.49
C TYR A 337 -5.64 2.44 8.39
N LYS A 338 -5.40 1.35 9.14
CA LYS A 338 -4.11 1.12 9.79
C LYS A 338 -3.05 0.69 8.78
N ASP A 339 -3.46 0.10 7.66
CA ASP A 339 -2.56 -0.37 6.64
C ASP A 339 -1.95 0.81 5.90
N VAL A 340 -0.65 0.74 5.63
CA VAL A 340 0.07 1.86 5.02
C VAL A 340 -0.35 2.05 3.57
N ILE A 341 -0.71 0.94 2.94
CA ILE A 341 -1.37 0.90 1.66
C ILE A 341 -2.82 0.54 1.93
N LEU A 342 -3.68 1.44 1.53
CA LEU A 342 -5.11 1.18 1.51
C LEU A 342 -5.41 0.27 0.31
N THR A 343 -5.81 -0.96 0.61
CA THR A 343 -6.38 -1.88 -0.36
C THR A 343 -7.79 -2.26 0.10
N VAL A 344 -8.65 -2.59 -0.86
CA VAL A 344 -9.94 -3.20 -0.55
C VAL A 344 -9.75 -4.70 -0.48
N THR A 345 -10.03 -5.28 0.68
CA THR A 345 -10.05 -6.73 0.86
C THR A 345 -11.49 -7.21 0.77
N GLU A 346 -11.77 -8.07 -0.21
CA GLU A 346 -13.08 -8.68 -0.40
C GLU A 346 -13.05 -10.14 0.04
N ILE A 347 -13.99 -10.52 0.91
CA ILE A 347 -14.13 -11.88 1.42
C ILE A 347 -15.09 -12.63 0.51
N SER A 348 -14.54 -13.48 -0.36
CA SER A 348 -15.34 -14.33 -1.24
C SER A 348 -16.29 -15.23 -0.44
N ASP A 349 -17.57 -15.13 -0.74
CA ASP A 349 -18.63 -15.88 -0.08
C ASP A 349 -19.61 -16.50 -1.09
N SER A 350 -20.39 -17.47 -0.61
CA SER A 350 -21.56 -18.02 -1.31
C SER A 350 -22.89 -17.51 -0.71
N MET A 351 -22.80 -16.66 0.31
CA MET A 351 -23.92 -16.13 1.07
C MET A 351 -24.04 -14.62 0.91
N GLU A 352 -25.27 -14.14 0.83
CA GLU A 352 -25.58 -12.72 0.84
C GLU A 352 -25.20 -12.05 2.17
N VAL A 353 -24.42 -10.97 2.09
CA VAL A 353 -24.02 -10.16 3.23
C VAL A 353 -24.76 -8.83 3.21
N TYR A 354 -25.51 -8.51 4.27
CA TYR A 354 -26.17 -7.21 4.47
C TYR A 354 -25.96 -6.69 5.90
N HIS A 355 -25.96 -5.36 6.06
CA HIS A 355 -25.81 -4.68 7.35
C HIS A 355 -24.61 -5.20 8.17
N PRO A 356 -23.37 -5.14 7.62
CA PRO A 356 -22.20 -5.48 8.39
C PRO A 356 -22.03 -4.52 9.56
N ASP A 357 -21.64 -5.05 10.72
CA ASP A 357 -21.23 -4.27 11.89
C ASP A 357 -20.00 -4.88 12.55
N ILE A 358 -19.04 -4.03 12.92
CA ILE A 358 -17.71 -4.45 13.35
C ILE A 358 -17.66 -4.54 14.88
N SER A 359 -17.02 -5.58 15.40
CA SER A 359 -16.88 -5.79 16.84
C SER A 359 -16.09 -4.65 17.49
N PRO A 360 -16.30 -4.39 18.79
CA PRO A 360 -15.65 -3.26 19.45
C PRO A 360 -14.12 -3.28 19.44
N ASP A 361 -13.50 -4.45 19.28
CA ASP A 361 -12.06 -4.65 19.15
C ASP A 361 -11.54 -4.61 17.69
N GLY A 362 -12.41 -4.41 16.71
CA GLY A 362 -12.06 -4.34 15.29
C GLY A 362 -11.76 -5.69 14.63
N LYS A 363 -11.90 -6.82 15.34
CA LYS A 363 -11.41 -8.13 14.87
C LYS A 363 -12.47 -8.99 14.19
N LYS A 364 -13.74 -8.69 14.37
CA LYS A 364 -14.86 -9.50 13.88
C LYS A 364 -15.91 -8.62 13.23
N VAL A 365 -16.71 -9.26 12.39
CA VAL A 365 -17.83 -8.63 11.71
C VAL A 365 -19.08 -9.50 11.90
N ALA A 366 -20.16 -8.87 12.32
CA ALA A 366 -21.50 -9.45 12.34
C ALA A 366 -22.25 -8.96 11.11
N PHE A 367 -23.07 -9.80 10.48
CA PHE A 367 -23.90 -9.41 9.34
C PHE A 367 -25.14 -10.30 9.25
N CYS A 368 -26.11 -9.90 8.43
CA CYS A 368 -27.30 -10.71 8.16
C CYS A 368 -27.58 -10.93 6.67
N THR A 369 -28.54 -11.80 6.34
CA THR A 369 -28.83 -12.22 4.96
C THR A 369 -30.02 -11.49 4.30
N LYS A 370 -30.55 -10.44 4.93
CA LYS A 370 -31.59 -9.56 4.36
C LYS A 370 -31.36 -8.11 4.77
N PHE A 371 -31.81 -7.18 3.93
CA PHE A 371 -31.72 -5.75 4.18
C PHE A 371 -33.04 -5.12 4.71
N GLU A 372 -32.94 -3.88 5.19
CA GLU A 372 -34.04 -3.09 5.75
C GLU A 372 -35.21 -2.95 4.74
N GLY A 373 -36.45 -3.00 5.24
CA GLY A 373 -37.66 -2.85 4.42
C GLY A 373 -38.16 -4.14 3.76
N LEU A 374 -37.35 -5.21 3.73
CA LEU A 374 -37.79 -6.54 3.28
C LEU A 374 -38.16 -7.45 4.46
N GLY A 375 -39.44 -7.81 4.56
CA GLY A 375 -39.94 -8.72 5.60
C GLY A 375 -39.50 -10.19 5.43
N GLY A 376 -39.74 -10.96 6.48
CA GLY A 376 -39.50 -12.40 6.57
C GLY A 376 -38.12 -12.78 7.10
N ASP A 377 -37.85 -14.09 7.12
CA ASP A 377 -36.66 -14.67 7.75
C ASP A 377 -35.32 -14.10 7.28
N SER A 378 -34.47 -13.73 8.23
CA SER A 378 -33.06 -13.37 8.04
C SER A 378 -32.17 -14.23 8.93
N ARG A 379 -30.90 -14.41 8.56
CA ARG A 379 -29.92 -15.20 9.32
C ARG A 379 -28.75 -14.32 9.71
N LEU A 380 -28.31 -14.39 10.96
CA LEU A 380 -27.20 -13.61 11.52
C LEU A 380 -25.96 -14.50 11.67
N TYR A 381 -24.83 -13.97 11.22
CA TYR A 381 -23.53 -14.61 11.31
C TYR A 381 -22.49 -13.68 11.92
N VAL A 382 -21.43 -14.27 12.49
CA VAL A 382 -20.21 -13.57 12.89
C VAL A 382 -19.01 -14.32 12.32
N ARG A 383 -18.01 -13.60 11.81
CA ARG A 383 -16.71 -14.15 11.39
C ARG A 383 -15.56 -13.25 11.80
N ASP A 384 -14.34 -13.74 11.64
CA ASP A 384 -13.14 -12.90 11.72
C ASP A 384 -13.09 -11.95 10.52
N LEU A 385 -12.69 -10.71 10.78
CA LEU A 385 -12.48 -9.71 9.74
C LEU A 385 -11.03 -9.83 9.22
N ASN A 386 -10.83 -10.78 8.30
CA ASN A 386 -9.57 -11.04 7.60
C ASN A 386 -9.83 -11.51 6.17
N GLU A 387 -8.80 -11.56 5.32
CA GLU A 387 -8.90 -11.94 3.90
C GLU A 387 -9.65 -13.27 3.66
N LYS A 388 -9.52 -14.23 4.58
CA LYS A 388 -10.14 -15.57 4.45
C LYS A 388 -11.52 -15.67 5.09
N GLY A 389 -11.97 -14.65 5.84
CA GLY A 389 -13.24 -14.67 6.56
C GLY A 389 -13.39 -15.86 7.52
N THR A 390 -12.31 -16.23 8.24
CA THR A 390 -12.28 -17.45 9.05
C THR A 390 -13.27 -17.44 10.22
N ASN A 391 -13.52 -18.62 10.80
CA ASN A 391 -14.32 -18.80 12.02
C ASN A 391 -15.76 -18.27 11.89
N LEU A 392 -16.40 -18.54 10.76
CA LEU A 392 -17.82 -18.23 10.53
C LEU A 392 -18.71 -19.03 11.49
N VAL A 393 -19.54 -18.32 12.26
CA VAL A 393 -20.52 -18.90 13.19
C VAL A 393 -21.88 -18.30 12.94
N LYS A 394 -22.91 -19.15 12.93
CA LYS A 394 -24.32 -18.77 12.77
C LYS A 394 -25.03 -18.70 14.12
N LEU A 395 -25.89 -17.71 14.31
CA LEU A 395 -26.81 -17.67 15.44
C LEU A 395 -27.99 -18.64 15.20
N ASP A 396 -28.21 -19.57 16.13
CA ASP A 396 -29.26 -20.59 16.02
C ASP A 396 -30.63 -20.08 16.51
N VAL A 397 -31.25 -19.22 15.71
CA VAL A 397 -32.60 -18.70 15.95
C VAL A 397 -33.40 -18.67 14.65
N ALA A 398 -34.73 -18.62 14.77
CA ALA A 398 -35.65 -18.64 13.63
C ALA A 398 -35.49 -17.44 12.69
N SER A 399 -35.13 -16.26 13.20
CA SER A 399 -34.80 -15.09 12.38
C SER A 399 -34.00 -14.07 13.18
N ALA A 400 -33.00 -13.46 12.54
CA ALA A 400 -32.20 -12.37 13.10
C ALA A 400 -31.69 -11.44 11.98
N ALA A 401 -32.03 -10.15 12.07
CA ALA A 401 -31.68 -9.12 11.10
C ALA A 401 -31.04 -7.89 11.77
N ILE A 402 -30.23 -7.16 10.98
CA ILE A 402 -29.56 -5.90 11.31
C ILE A 402 -28.82 -6.00 12.66
N PRO A 403 -27.73 -6.78 12.73
CA PRO A 403 -26.95 -6.92 13.94
C PRO A 403 -26.27 -5.60 14.34
N ARG A 404 -26.21 -5.32 15.65
CA ARG A 404 -25.46 -4.19 16.20
C ARG A 404 -24.66 -4.61 17.43
N TRP A 405 -23.34 -4.41 17.39
CA TRP A 405 -22.45 -4.65 18.52
C TRP A 405 -22.65 -3.62 19.62
N ARG A 406 -22.62 -4.09 20.88
CA ARG A 406 -22.65 -3.25 22.07
C ARG A 406 -21.73 -3.80 23.15
N ILE A 407 -21.19 -2.89 23.96
CA ILE A 407 -20.49 -3.22 25.20
C ILE A 407 -21.45 -2.91 26.35
N LEU A 408 -21.67 -3.89 27.22
CA LEU A 408 -22.44 -3.73 28.45
C LEU A 408 -21.60 -3.09 29.55
N GLU A 409 -22.25 -2.56 30.59
CA GLU A 409 -21.57 -1.93 31.74
C GLU A 409 -20.60 -2.88 32.46
N ASN A 410 -20.89 -4.18 32.45
CA ASN A 410 -20.02 -5.22 32.99
C ASN A 410 -18.83 -5.58 32.07
N GLY A 411 -18.67 -4.91 30.93
CA GLY A 411 -17.63 -5.16 29.92
C GLY A 411 -17.97 -6.26 28.92
N ASP A 412 -19.11 -6.94 29.05
CA ASP A 412 -19.49 -7.99 28.10
C ASP A 412 -19.84 -7.41 26.74
N THR A 413 -19.39 -8.11 25.70
CA THR A 413 -19.78 -7.80 24.32
C THR A 413 -21.03 -8.58 23.93
N VAL A 414 -22.04 -7.86 23.45
CA VAL A 414 -23.31 -8.43 22.97
C VAL A 414 -23.63 -7.94 21.56
N ILE A 415 -24.50 -8.68 20.88
CA ILE A 415 -25.08 -8.29 19.59
C ILE A 415 -26.58 -8.13 19.78
N VAL A 416 -27.09 -6.94 19.46
CA VAL A 416 -28.52 -6.67 19.38
C VAL A 416 -29.01 -6.97 17.96
N TYR A 417 -30.18 -7.58 17.83
CA TYR A 417 -30.79 -7.88 16.55
C TYR A 417 -32.31 -7.86 16.65
N VAL A 418 -32.99 -7.83 15.50
CA VAL A 418 -34.45 -7.91 15.41
C VAL A 418 -34.92 -9.17 14.68
N THR A 419 -36.12 -9.64 14.98
CA THR A 419 -36.69 -10.84 14.34
C THR A 419 -37.19 -10.58 12.91
N ASP A 420 -37.50 -9.33 12.57
CA ASP A 420 -37.96 -8.90 11.25
C ASP A 420 -37.56 -7.42 11.05
N ALA A 421 -37.09 -7.07 9.85
CA ALA A 421 -36.68 -5.72 9.49
C ALA A 421 -37.55 -5.10 8.38
N GLY A 422 -38.78 -5.58 8.22
CA GLY A 422 -39.73 -5.10 7.23
C GLY A 422 -40.37 -3.75 7.58
N ASP A 423 -41.43 -3.42 6.83
CA ASP A 423 -42.20 -2.19 6.98
C ASP A 423 -42.74 -1.99 8.40
N ASN A 424 -42.41 -0.84 9.01
CA ASN A 424 -42.81 -0.49 10.37
C ASN A 424 -44.03 0.45 10.45
N LYS A 425 -44.75 0.70 9.35
CA LYS A 425 -45.89 1.64 9.30
C LYS A 425 -47.07 1.18 10.15
N ASP A 426 -47.43 -0.10 10.06
CA ASP A 426 -48.52 -0.69 10.85
C ASP A 426 -48.03 -1.08 12.26
N GLU A 427 -48.70 -0.57 13.29
CA GLU A 427 -48.27 -0.78 14.69
C GLU A 427 -48.39 -2.24 15.14
N LEU A 428 -49.45 -2.94 14.73
CA LEU A 428 -49.68 -4.34 15.11
C LEU A 428 -48.62 -5.25 14.47
N THR A 429 -48.28 -5.00 13.21
CA THR A 429 -47.23 -5.73 12.49
C THR A 429 -45.86 -5.46 13.11
N PHE A 430 -45.54 -4.19 13.38
CA PHE A 430 -44.30 -3.82 14.06
C PHE A 430 -44.15 -4.52 15.42
N LYS A 431 -45.23 -4.59 16.21
CA LYS A 431 -45.24 -5.23 17.54
C LYS A 431 -45.22 -6.75 17.53
N LYS A 432 -45.49 -7.41 16.39
CA LYS A 432 -45.27 -8.86 16.25
C LYS A 432 -43.79 -9.22 16.14
N ALA A 433 -42.97 -8.30 15.64
CA ALA A 433 -41.53 -8.41 15.68
C ALA A 433 -41.01 -8.08 17.08
N SER A 434 -39.74 -8.38 17.34
CA SER A 434 -39.12 -8.13 18.64
C SER A 434 -37.63 -7.84 18.54
N THR A 435 -37.11 -7.13 19.53
CA THR A 435 -35.69 -6.83 19.70
C THR A 435 -35.10 -7.76 20.74
N TRP A 436 -33.94 -8.34 20.40
CA TRP A 436 -33.22 -9.32 21.19
C TRP A 436 -31.76 -8.90 21.36
N GLN A 437 -31.09 -9.47 22.35
CA GLN A 437 -29.64 -9.43 22.48
C GLN A 437 -29.08 -10.83 22.67
N VAL A 438 -27.82 -11.03 22.30
CA VAL A 438 -27.10 -12.27 22.57
C VAL A 438 -25.64 -11.96 22.90
N LYS A 439 -25.10 -12.56 23.96
CA LYS A 439 -23.67 -12.46 24.28
C LYS A 439 -22.83 -13.14 23.20
N PHE A 440 -21.71 -12.55 22.82
CA PHE A 440 -20.73 -13.20 21.95
C PHE A 440 -19.36 -13.18 22.61
N ALA A 441 -18.84 -14.36 22.93
CA ALA A 441 -17.55 -14.51 23.60
C ALA A 441 -16.87 -15.80 23.14
N ASN A 442 -15.53 -15.79 23.11
CA ASN A 442 -14.72 -16.95 22.71
C ASN A 442 -15.16 -17.57 21.37
N GLY A 443 -15.56 -16.72 20.42
CA GLY A 443 -16.00 -17.14 19.09
C GLY A 443 -17.36 -17.86 19.05
N LYS A 444 -18.21 -17.72 20.08
CA LYS A 444 -19.51 -18.40 20.14
C LYS A 444 -20.63 -17.46 20.61
N PHE A 445 -21.83 -17.70 20.09
CA PHE A 445 -23.07 -17.10 20.61
C PHE A 445 -23.44 -17.76 21.94
N GLY A 446 -23.86 -16.92 22.90
CA GLY A 446 -24.47 -17.34 24.16
C GLY A 446 -25.97 -17.61 24.00
N VAL A 447 -26.71 -17.45 25.10
CA VAL A 447 -28.17 -17.61 25.10
C VAL A 447 -28.83 -16.30 24.64
N PRO A 448 -29.72 -16.32 23.63
CA PRO A 448 -30.48 -15.15 23.24
C PRO A 448 -31.48 -14.69 24.29
N GLU A 449 -31.55 -13.39 24.52
CA GLU A 449 -32.42 -12.76 25.50
C GLU A 449 -33.34 -11.75 24.81
N LYS A 450 -34.65 -11.91 25.00
CA LYS A 450 -35.63 -10.96 24.47
C LYS A 450 -35.60 -9.69 25.30
N LEU A 451 -35.45 -8.54 24.65
CA LEU A 451 -35.48 -7.24 25.33
C LEU A 451 -36.91 -6.69 25.39
N PHE A 452 -37.60 -6.59 24.24
CA PHE A 452 -38.97 -6.08 24.16
C PHE A 452 -39.60 -6.31 22.77
N ASP A 453 -40.92 -6.09 22.66
CA ASP A 453 -41.67 -6.14 21.39
C ASP A 453 -41.49 -4.88 20.55
N GLY A 454 -41.46 -5.07 19.22
CA GLY A 454 -41.08 -4.05 18.24
C GLY A 454 -39.70 -4.32 17.65
N ALA A 455 -39.53 -4.09 16.34
CA ALA A 455 -38.25 -4.23 15.64
C ALA A 455 -37.39 -2.96 15.75
N TYR A 456 -36.81 -2.68 16.93
CA TYR A 456 -35.92 -1.53 17.13
C TYR A 456 -34.50 -1.77 16.61
N HIS A 457 -34.35 -1.82 15.28
CA HIS A 457 -33.07 -2.08 14.60
C HIS A 457 -32.19 -0.83 14.39
N GLY A 458 -32.67 0.37 14.71
CA GLY A 458 -31.85 1.59 14.63
C GLY A 458 -30.91 1.78 15.83
N GLY A 459 -30.99 0.90 16.82
CA GLY A 459 -30.08 0.86 17.97
C GLY A 459 -30.75 1.16 19.31
N ILE A 460 -30.02 0.86 20.39
CA ILE A 460 -30.39 1.09 21.79
C ILE A 460 -29.28 1.91 22.44
N SER A 461 -29.62 2.93 23.23
CA SER A 461 -28.63 3.78 23.92
C SER A 461 -27.86 2.99 24.97
N GLU A 462 -26.63 3.42 25.26
CA GLU A 462 -25.72 2.77 26.22
C GLU A 462 -26.37 2.63 27.62
N ASP A 463 -27.13 3.63 28.04
CA ASP A 463 -27.84 3.68 29.33
C ASP A 463 -29.25 3.09 29.31
N TYR A 464 -29.65 2.43 28.22
CA TYR A 464 -30.99 1.85 28.05
C TYR A 464 -32.15 2.84 28.24
N SER A 465 -31.95 4.13 27.96
CA SER A 465 -33.01 5.13 28.03
C SER A 465 -33.78 5.33 26.72
N LEU A 466 -33.21 4.92 25.58
CA LEU A 466 -33.79 5.12 24.25
C LEU A 466 -33.51 3.92 23.33
N ALA A 467 -34.50 3.51 22.54
CA ALA A 467 -34.32 2.64 21.38
C ALA A 467 -35.08 3.20 20.17
N VAL A 468 -34.54 3.04 18.95
CA VAL A 468 -35.13 3.62 17.72
C VAL A 468 -35.19 2.64 16.54
N SER A 469 -36.02 2.95 15.55
CA SER A 469 -36.19 2.20 14.31
C SER A 469 -36.64 3.12 13.18
N GLY A 470 -36.27 2.79 11.94
CA GLY A 470 -36.79 3.43 10.74
C GLY A 470 -36.93 2.48 9.58
N ALA A 471 -38.16 2.10 9.28
CA ALA A 471 -38.52 1.39 8.06
C ALA A 471 -39.88 1.90 7.60
N ARG A 472 -39.92 3.22 7.30
CA ARG A 472 -41.04 4.12 6.97
C ARG A 472 -41.41 5.16 8.00
N LEU A 473 -41.46 4.81 9.27
CA LEU A 473 -41.70 5.73 10.39
C LEU A 473 -40.47 5.78 11.29
N LEU A 474 -40.10 6.96 11.77
CA LEU A 474 -39.11 7.07 12.85
C LEU A 474 -39.79 6.77 14.17
N ARG A 475 -39.63 5.52 14.65
CA ARG A 475 -40.19 5.06 15.92
C ARG A 475 -39.15 5.17 17.02
N ALA A 476 -39.60 5.54 18.21
CA ALA A 476 -38.77 5.59 19.41
C ALA A 476 -39.46 4.91 20.59
N ARG A 477 -38.67 4.22 21.40
CA ARG A 477 -39.05 3.68 22.70
C ARG A 477 -38.24 4.41 23.75
N MET A 478 -38.92 5.20 24.57
CA MET A 478 -38.29 6.08 25.56
C MET A 478 -38.57 5.56 26.96
N ALA A 479 -37.53 5.39 27.77
CA ALA A 479 -37.70 5.01 29.17
C ALA A 479 -38.45 6.09 29.96
N LYS A 480 -39.30 5.67 30.90
CA LYS A 480 -39.89 6.59 31.88
C LYS A 480 -38.83 6.99 32.91
N SER A 481 -39.04 8.14 33.57
CA SER A 481 -38.13 8.63 34.61
C SER A 481 -37.84 7.55 35.66
N GLY A 482 -36.55 7.30 35.93
CA GLY A 482 -36.08 6.27 36.87
C GLY A 482 -36.21 4.82 36.38
N SER A 483 -36.37 4.58 35.08
CA SER A 483 -36.54 3.26 34.46
C SER A 483 -35.64 3.12 33.23
N THR A 484 -35.61 1.90 32.66
CA THR A 484 -35.00 1.61 31.36
C THR A 484 -36.06 1.31 30.30
N VAL A 485 -35.66 1.17 29.03
CA VAL A 485 -36.49 0.67 27.93
C VAL A 485 -36.85 -0.80 28.07
N LEU A 486 -36.15 -1.54 28.95
CA LEU A 486 -36.45 -2.93 29.26
C LEU A 486 -37.67 -3.07 30.17
N ASP A 487 -37.90 -2.09 31.05
CA ASP A 487 -38.99 -2.09 32.03
C ASP A 487 -40.16 -1.19 31.59
N LYS A 488 -40.27 0.01 32.17
CA LYS A 488 -41.33 0.98 31.91
C LYS A 488 -40.87 1.99 30.85
N ALA A 489 -41.38 1.81 29.63
CA ALA A 489 -41.14 2.72 28.52
C ALA A 489 -42.44 3.28 27.92
N ARG A 490 -42.30 4.29 27.08
CA ARG A 490 -43.32 4.83 26.19
C ARG A 490 -42.83 4.65 24.75
N ASP A 491 -43.63 3.95 23.95
CA ASP A 491 -43.41 3.91 22.50
C ASP A 491 -44.07 5.15 21.86
N THR A 492 -43.39 5.75 20.90
CA THR A 492 -43.83 6.96 20.20
C THR A 492 -43.31 6.97 18.77
N VAL A 493 -43.90 7.81 17.93
CA VAL A 493 -43.41 8.09 16.58
C VAL A 493 -42.92 9.52 16.54
N TRP A 494 -41.65 9.73 16.20
CA TRP A 494 -41.03 11.05 16.12
C TRP A 494 -41.18 11.67 14.74
N TYR A 495 -41.26 10.86 13.69
CA TYR A 495 -41.43 11.30 12.30
C TYR A 495 -42.43 10.38 11.59
N ASN A 496 -43.57 10.93 11.18
CA ASN A 496 -44.68 10.18 10.60
C ASN A 496 -45.39 10.85 9.41
N GLY A 497 -45.14 12.13 9.15
CA GLY A 497 -45.74 12.84 8.02
C GLY A 497 -45.22 12.30 6.69
N GLU A 498 -43.94 11.91 6.69
CA GLU A 498 -43.19 11.46 5.53
C GLU A 498 -42.33 10.24 5.90
N GLN A 499 -41.82 9.54 4.89
CA GLN A 499 -41.08 8.30 5.08
C GLN A 499 -39.71 8.60 5.72
N ALA A 500 -39.34 7.84 6.76
CA ALA A 500 -38.02 7.84 7.39
C ALA A 500 -37.38 6.44 7.34
N CYS A 501 -36.14 6.36 6.85
CA CYS A 501 -35.36 5.12 6.69
C CYS A 501 -33.88 5.31 7.11
N ASN A 502 -33.10 4.22 7.10
CA ASN A 502 -31.67 4.20 7.41
C ASN A 502 -31.36 4.86 8.76
N VAL A 503 -32.18 4.51 9.77
CA VAL A 503 -32.10 5.12 11.09
C VAL A 503 -30.93 4.52 11.87
N SER A 504 -30.07 5.37 12.42
CA SER A 504 -28.97 4.96 13.29
C SER A 504 -28.90 5.84 14.55
N LEU A 505 -28.64 5.21 15.70
CA LEU A 505 -28.51 5.83 17.02
C LEU A 505 -27.04 5.92 17.45
N ALA A 506 -26.61 7.14 17.80
CA ALA A 506 -25.25 7.40 18.24
C ALA A 506 -24.90 6.65 19.55
N GLN A 507 -23.73 6.00 19.56
CA GLN A 507 -23.14 5.34 20.72
C GLN A 507 -22.01 6.22 21.29
N ASP A 508 -22.37 7.42 21.76
CA ASP A 508 -21.44 8.44 22.28
C ASP A 508 -22.02 9.18 23.51
N GLY A 509 -23.00 8.57 24.20
CA GLY A 509 -23.78 9.19 25.27
C GLY A 509 -24.75 10.31 24.84
N SER A 510 -24.65 10.87 23.63
CA SER A 510 -25.49 12.00 23.19
C SER A 510 -26.92 11.60 22.81
N LYS A 511 -27.12 10.32 22.45
CA LYS A 511 -28.41 9.74 22.02
C LYS A 511 -29.02 10.47 20.81
N ARG A 512 -28.18 11.06 19.97
CA ARG A 512 -28.59 11.64 18.70
C ARG A 512 -28.94 10.54 17.70
N VAL A 513 -29.93 10.82 16.85
CA VAL A 513 -30.42 9.88 15.85
C VAL A 513 -30.27 10.50 14.48
N VAL A 514 -29.61 9.78 13.56
CA VAL A 514 -29.52 10.16 12.15
C VAL A 514 -30.53 9.34 11.36
N PHE A 515 -31.14 9.95 10.33
CA PHE A 515 -32.04 9.27 9.40
C PHE A 515 -32.13 10.02 8.07
N LEU A 516 -32.66 9.33 7.06
CA LEU A 516 -32.98 9.88 5.75
C LEU A 516 -34.49 10.01 5.57
N ASP A 517 -34.91 11.05 4.87
CA ASP A 517 -36.32 11.29 4.55
C ASP A 517 -36.57 11.46 3.04
N PHE A 518 -37.84 11.54 2.66
CA PHE A 518 -38.28 11.61 1.27
C PHE A 518 -38.48 13.05 0.77
N GLY A 519 -37.77 14.02 1.35
CA GLY A 519 -37.96 15.44 1.03
C GLY A 519 -39.31 15.96 1.51
N GLY A 520 -39.66 15.65 2.76
CA GLY A 520 -40.94 16.00 3.35
C GLY A 520 -41.13 17.48 3.65
N ASN A 521 -42.35 17.90 3.98
CA ASN A 521 -42.61 19.25 4.46
C ASN A 521 -41.88 19.52 5.78
N THR A 522 -41.83 18.54 6.68
CA THR A 522 -41.13 18.66 7.96
C THR A 522 -39.63 18.89 7.74
N GLY A 523 -39.00 18.02 6.96
CA GLY A 523 -37.59 18.11 6.62
C GLY A 523 -37.21 19.37 5.84
N ARG A 524 -38.00 19.78 4.83
CA ARG A 524 -37.77 20.99 4.04
C ARG A 524 -37.92 22.27 4.85
N THR A 525 -38.91 22.31 5.74
CA THR A 525 -39.09 23.44 6.66
C THR A 525 -37.88 23.57 7.60
N PHE A 526 -37.38 22.44 8.11
CA PHE A 526 -36.21 22.43 9.00
C PHE A 526 -34.91 22.84 8.28
N ALA A 527 -34.66 22.30 7.08
CA ALA A 527 -33.46 22.63 6.30
C ALA A 527 -33.52 24.02 5.64
N ASN A 528 -34.69 24.66 5.65
CA ASN A 528 -34.96 25.92 4.97
C ASN A 528 -34.62 25.89 3.46
N GLU A 529 -34.82 24.74 2.81
CA GLU A 529 -34.70 24.58 1.37
C GLU A 529 -35.56 23.42 0.86
N ASN A 530 -35.92 23.46 -0.43
CA ASN A 530 -36.53 22.32 -1.11
C ASN A 530 -35.43 21.33 -1.53
N TYR A 531 -35.67 20.05 -1.29
CA TYR A 531 -34.75 18.98 -1.65
C TYR A 531 -35.51 17.68 -2.00
N SER A 532 -34.86 16.79 -2.75
CA SER A 532 -35.40 15.50 -3.20
C SER A 532 -35.23 14.39 -2.15
N THR A 533 -35.82 13.22 -2.39
CA THR A 533 -35.62 12.02 -1.56
C THR A 533 -34.15 11.78 -1.25
N HIS A 534 -33.85 11.53 0.01
CA HIS A 534 -32.52 11.24 0.57
C HIS A 534 -31.43 12.30 0.30
N GLN A 535 -31.78 13.51 -0.16
CA GLN A 535 -30.78 14.54 -0.43
C GLN A 535 -30.20 15.18 0.86
N ARG A 536 -30.83 14.93 2.02
CA ARG A 536 -30.42 15.42 3.33
C ARG A 536 -30.28 14.28 4.34
N LEU A 537 -29.18 14.29 5.09
CA LEU A 537 -29.13 13.65 6.41
C LEU A 537 -29.87 14.56 7.39
N LEU A 538 -30.78 13.99 8.18
CA LEU A 538 -31.49 14.69 9.26
C LEU A 538 -31.07 14.10 10.60
N ILE A 539 -30.86 14.98 11.59
CA ILE A 539 -30.40 14.59 12.92
C ILE A 539 -31.40 15.08 13.95
N ALA A 540 -31.92 14.15 14.75
CA ALA A 540 -32.76 14.42 15.90
C ALA A 540 -31.99 14.25 17.22
N ASP A 541 -32.37 15.03 18.23
CA ASP A 541 -31.91 14.81 19.61
C ASP A 541 -32.65 13.65 20.29
N SER A 542 -32.31 13.39 21.56
CA SER A 542 -32.91 12.31 22.38
C SER A 542 -34.43 12.42 22.60
N THR A 543 -35.06 13.53 22.21
CA THR A 543 -36.50 13.78 22.32
C THR A 543 -37.24 13.68 20.98
N GLY A 544 -36.51 13.50 19.88
CA GLY A 544 -37.04 13.47 18.52
C GLY A 544 -37.10 14.83 17.84
N LYS A 545 -36.55 15.89 18.45
CA LYS A 545 -36.50 17.22 17.85
C LYS A 545 -35.34 17.28 16.84
N LEU A 546 -35.61 17.77 15.63
CA LEU A 546 -34.57 18.02 14.62
C LEU A 546 -33.60 19.11 15.10
N ILE A 547 -32.31 18.84 15.00
CA ILE A 547 -31.21 19.71 15.47
C ILE A 547 -30.16 20.03 14.41
N LYS A 548 -30.01 19.21 13.35
CA LYS A 548 -29.05 19.46 12.27
C LYS A 548 -29.46 18.75 10.98
N SER A 549 -29.04 19.32 9.83
CA SER A 549 -29.16 18.69 8.52
C SER A 549 -27.85 18.86 7.73
N ILE A 550 -27.42 17.83 7.02
CA ILE A 550 -26.26 17.87 6.11
C ILE A 550 -26.74 17.55 4.69
N LYS A 551 -26.26 18.29 3.70
CA LYS A 551 -26.64 18.15 2.29
C LYS A 551 -25.68 17.22 1.56
N ALA A 552 -26.20 16.34 0.71
CA ALA A 552 -25.39 15.50 -0.17
C ALA A 552 -24.61 16.34 -1.20
N THR A 553 -23.52 15.78 -1.72
CA THR A 553 -22.75 16.37 -2.83
C THR A 553 -23.65 16.57 -4.05
N SER A 554 -23.39 17.62 -4.83
CA SER A 554 -24.19 17.91 -6.03
C SER A 554 -24.23 16.72 -6.99
N GLY A 555 -25.43 16.34 -7.45
CA GLY A 555 -25.64 15.18 -8.33
C GLY A 555 -25.86 13.85 -7.60
N TYR A 556 -25.82 13.85 -6.26
CA TYR A 556 -25.97 12.64 -5.44
C TYR A 556 -27.05 12.78 -4.36
N THR A 557 -27.50 11.63 -3.85
CA THR A 557 -28.34 11.48 -2.65
C THR A 557 -27.70 10.49 -1.69
N PHE A 558 -27.96 10.59 -0.40
CA PHE A 558 -27.44 9.64 0.58
C PHE A 558 -28.20 8.31 0.56
N ASP A 559 -27.57 7.25 1.02
CA ASP A 559 -28.23 6.03 1.50
C ASP A 559 -27.39 5.37 2.60
N HIS A 560 -27.94 4.37 3.28
CA HIS A 560 -27.23 3.49 4.21
C HIS A 560 -26.42 4.22 5.30
N SER A 561 -27.01 5.25 5.92
CA SER A 561 -26.32 6.08 6.91
C SER A 561 -26.11 5.40 8.27
N GLU A 562 -24.90 5.44 8.80
CA GLU A 562 -24.52 4.91 10.12
C GLU A 562 -23.65 5.90 10.92
N TRP A 563 -23.77 5.85 12.25
CA TRP A 563 -22.92 6.66 13.13
C TRP A 563 -21.49 6.14 13.22
N VAL A 564 -20.54 7.08 13.30
CA VAL A 564 -19.11 6.81 13.51
C VAL A 564 -18.66 7.59 14.73
N SER A 565 -18.12 6.95 15.77
CA SER A 565 -17.68 7.66 16.97
C SER A 565 -16.48 7.00 17.65
N ASP A 566 -15.51 7.82 18.08
CA ASP A 566 -14.40 7.41 18.96
C ASP A 566 -14.74 7.58 20.46
N GLY A 567 -16.01 7.90 20.78
CA GLY A 567 -16.49 8.22 22.12
C GLY A 567 -16.33 9.71 22.52
N LYS A 568 -15.68 10.54 21.70
CA LYS A 568 -15.56 12.00 21.89
C LYS A 568 -16.04 12.78 20.67
N THR A 569 -15.58 12.38 19.49
CA THR A 569 -15.92 12.94 18.18
C THR A 569 -16.87 11.97 17.48
N SER A 570 -17.91 12.52 16.84
CA SER A 570 -18.89 11.74 16.10
C SER A 570 -19.06 12.30 14.71
N ASN A 571 -19.17 11.42 13.74
CA ASN A 571 -19.40 11.67 12.32
C ASN A 571 -20.46 10.66 11.80
N ILE A 572 -20.82 10.75 10.52
CA ILE A 572 -21.77 9.81 9.89
C ILE A 572 -21.11 9.24 8.64
N VAL A 573 -21.11 7.92 8.49
CA VAL A 573 -20.76 7.25 7.22
C VAL A 573 -22.04 6.98 6.44
N ALA A 574 -21.99 7.10 5.11
CA ALA A 574 -23.12 6.84 4.23
C ALA A 574 -22.64 6.48 2.81
N THR A 575 -23.50 5.90 1.99
CA THR A 575 -23.27 5.78 0.54
C THR A 575 -23.87 6.95 -0.20
N LEU A 576 -23.35 7.24 -1.40
CA LEU A 576 -23.93 8.22 -2.32
C LEU A 576 -24.47 7.51 -3.57
N ALA A 577 -25.77 7.65 -3.80
CA ALA A 577 -26.43 7.23 -5.05
C ALA A 577 -26.40 8.37 -6.07
N ASN A 578 -25.97 8.07 -7.29
CA ASN A 578 -25.96 9.04 -8.40
C ASN A 578 -27.35 9.20 -9.03
N VAL A 579 -27.46 10.04 -10.06
CA VAL A 579 -28.75 10.31 -10.75
C VAL A 579 -29.41 9.07 -11.39
N ASN A 580 -28.64 8.00 -11.63
CA ASN A 580 -29.13 6.74 -12.16
C ASN A 580 -29.49 5.73 -11.06
N GLY A 581 -29.29 6.09 -9.79
CA GLY A 581 -29.54 5.25 -8.63
C GLY A 581 -28.40 4.30 -8.24
N ALA A 582 -27.25 4.38 -8.91
CA ALA A 582 -26.10 3.54 -8.58
C ALA A 582 -25.31 4.13 -7.40
N HIS A 583 -24.90 3.27 -6.45
CA HIS A 583 -24.22 3.66 -5.21
C HIS A 583 -22.70 3.68 -5.40
N THR A 584 -22.20 4.67 -6.13
CA THR A 584 -20.81 4.64 -6.61
C THR A 584 -19.77 5.10 -5.58
N LYS A 585 -20.19 5.62 -4.42
CA LYS A 585 -19.27 6.16 -3.40
C LYS A 585 -19.71 5.88 -1.97
N ILE A 586 -18.75 5.70 -1.07
CA ILE A 586 -18.92 5.77 0.39
C ILE A 586 -18.31 7.08 0.88
N VAL A 587 -18.96 7.77 1.81
CA VAL A 587 -18.53 9.07 2.32
C VAL A 587 -18.60 9.15 3.85
N LEU A 588 -17.79 10.04 4.43
CA LEU A 588 -17.88 10.50 5.81
C LEU A 588 -18.39 11.95 5.84
N ALA A 589 -19.54 12.18 6.45
CA ALA A 589 -20.07 13.49 6.73
C ALA A 589 -19.60 13.97 8.11
N ASN A 590 -18.83 15.05 8.15
CA ASN A 590 -18.34 15.65 9.37
C ASN A 590 -19.39 16.57 10.01
N LEU A 591 -19.66 16.38 11.31
CA LEU A 591 -20.69 17.14 12.00
C LEU A 591 -20.26 18.54 12.45
N ALA A 592 -18.96 18.77 12.60
CA ALA A 592 -18.41 20.01 13.11
C ALA A 592 -18.40 21.11 12.04
N ASN A 593 -18.02 20.77 10.80
CA ASN A 593 -17.89 21.72 9.69
C ASN A 593 -18.79 21.41 8.48
N GLU A 594 -19.58 20.33 8.54
CA GLU A 594 -20.53 19.90 7.49
C GLU A 594 -19.86 19.51 6.17
N SER A 595 -18.54 19.26 6.17
CA SER A 595 -17.81 18.74 5.01
C SER A 595 -18.11 17.27 4.77
N ILE A 596 -18.16 16.87 3.50
CA ILE A 596 -18.22 15.49 3.06
C ILE A 596 -16.85 15.08 2.53
N VAL A 597 -16.33 13.96 3.03
CA VAL A 597 -15.10 13.34 2.56
C VAL A 597 -15.45 12.02 1.92
N GLU A 598 -15.03 11.83 0.68
CA GLU A 598 -15.23 10.55 -0.02
C GLU A 598 -14.20 9.54 0.48
N LEU A 599 -14.65 8.34 0.85
CA LEU A 599 -13.82 7.29 1.47
C LEU A 599 -13.41 6.21 0.47
N ALA A 600 -14.38 5.72 -0.30
CA ALA A 600 -14.21 4.70 -1.32
C ALA A 600 -15.11 4.99 -2.52
N GLU A 601 -14.66 4.58 -3.71
CA GLU A 601 -15.45 4.58 -4.94
C GLU A 601 -15.49 3.18 -5.56
N GLY A 602 -16.59 2.85 -6.24
CA GLY A 602 -16.81 1.57 -6.92
C GLY A 602 -18.08 1.64 -7.76
N GLU A 603 -18.53 0.49 -8.28
CA GLU A 603 -19.75 0.44 -9.10
C GLU A 603 -21.02 0.48 -8.25
N GLU A 604 -21.12 -0.39 -7.24
CA GLU A 604 -22.32 -0.51 -6.40
C GLU A 604 -21.98 -0.89 -4.96
N LEU A 605 -21.89 0.12 -4.08
CA LEU A 605 -21.42 -0.01 -2.69
C LEU A 605 -22.59 0.14 -1.71
N TRP A 606 -22.81 -0.84 -0.83
CA TRP A 606 -23.98 -0.90 0.05
C TRP A 606 -23.59 -1.07 1.53
N HIS A 607 -24.45 -0.58 2.43
CA HIS A 607 -24.38 -0.80 3.89
C HIS A 607 -22.99 -0.58 4.52
N PRO A 608 -22.40 0.62 4.44
CA PRO A 608 -21.11 0.89 5.04
C PRO A 608 -21.20 0.98 6.56
N THR A 609 -20.17 0.47 7.24
CA THR A 609 -19.90 0.70 8.66
C THR A 609 -18.44 1.10 8.82
N LEU A 610 -18.19 2.21 9.51
CA LEU A 610 -16.83 2.68 9.79
C LEU A 610 -16.57 2.54 11.29
N TRP A 611 -15.79 1.51 11.65
CA TRP A 611 -15.29 1.33 12.99
C TRP A 611 -14.12 2.27 13.24
N VAL A 612 -14.12 2.91 14.42
CA VAL A 612 -13.05 3.78 14.91
C VAL A 612 -12.74 3.37 16.34
N LYS A 613 -11.47 3.11 16.66
CA LYS A 613 -11.08 2.76 18.02
C LYS A 613 -11.41 3.87 19.00
N ARG A 614 -12.19 3.54 20.03
CA ARG A 614 -12.56 4.47 21.10
C ARG A 614 -11.33 4.93 21.89
N LYS A 615 -11.27 6.22 22.23
CA LYS A 615 -10.22 6.78 23.09
C LYS A 615 -10.50 6.45 24.55
N VAL A 616 -9.56 5.76 25.21
CA VAL A 616 -9.62 5.56 26.66
C VAL A 616 -9.35 6.91 27.34
N SER A 617 -10.30 7.36 28.17
CA SER A 617 -10.14 8.59 28.95
C SER A 617 -9.17 8.35 30.11
N SER A 618 -7.89 8.71 29.97
CA SER A 618 -6.97 8.86 31.10
C SER A 618 -7.00 10.31 31.61
N THR A 619 -7.39 10.47 32.86
CA THR A 619 -7.31 11.71 33.62
C THR A 619 -5.92 11.84 34.24
N GLU A 620 -4.95 12.46 33.57
CA GLU A 620 -3.78 13.13 34.18
C GLU A 620 -2.91 13.79 33.10
N GLU A 621 -2.59 15.08 33.30
CA GLU A 621 -1.69 15.86 32.45
C GLU A 621 -0.23 15.48 32.73
N THR A 622 0.24 14.40 32.12
CA THR A 622 1.68 14.14 31.89
C THR A 622 2.07 14.62 30.49
N PHE A 623 3.37 14.77 30.21
CA PHE A 623 3.85 15.02 28.84
C PHE A 623 3.26 13.96 27.90
N VAL A 624 2.31 14.37 27.06
CA VAL A 624 1.63 13.46 26.13
C VAL A 624 2.41 13.47 24.82
N LEU A 625 2.86 12.30 24.41
CA LEU A 625 3.45 12.12 23.09
C LEU A 625 2.46 12.57 22.01
N ASN A 626 2.94 13.41 21.09
CA ASN A 626 2.16 13.69 19.90
C ASN A 626 2.24 12.48 18.95
N LEU A 627 1.23 11.62 18.97
CA LEU A 627 1.15 10.41 18.15
C LEU A 627 1.03 10.67 16.63
N ASP A 628 0.92 11.93 16.19
CA ASP A 628 1.09 12.29 14.77
C ASP A 628 2.56 12.27 14.34
N SER A 629 3.48 12.37 15.30
CA SER A 629 4.92 12.46 15.04
C SER A 629 5.74 11.45 15.83
N ALA A 630 5.53 11.34 17.14
CA ALA A 630 6.22 10.40 18.02
C ALA A 630 6.11 8.96 17.51
N GLY A 631 7.26 8.29 17.29
CA GLY A 631 7.30 6.92 16.82
C GLY A 631 6.96 6.70 15.33
N VAL A 632 6.67 7.78 14.57
CA VAL A 632 6.31 7.72 13.14
C VAL A 632 7.56 7.86 12.27
N TYR A 633 8.36 6.79 12.23
CA TYR A 633 9.62 6.73 11.46
C TYR A 633 9.44 6.28 10.00
N TYR A 634 8.21 5.98 9.61
CA TYR A 634 7.86 5.57 8.26
C TYR A 634 6.49 6.09 7.85
N ASN A 635 6.36 6.45 6.57
CA ASN A 635 5.12 6.66 5.85
C ASN A 635 5.38 6.39 4.36
N ASN A 636 4.35 6.02 3.59
CA ASN A 636 4.46 5.74 2.14
C ASN A 636 4.77 6.98 1.29
N PHE A 637 4.80 8.17 1.89
CA PHE A 637 5.03 9.45 1.21
C PHE A 637 6.48 9.93 1.32
N GLY A 638 7.30 9.21 2.08
CA GLY A 638 8.67 9.58 2.38
C GLY A 638 9.62 9.29 1.24
N ALA A 639 10.70 10.06 1.19
CA ALA A 639 11.64 10.04 0.06
C ALA A 639 12.71 8.92 0.13
N CYS A 640 12.56 7.92 1.03
CA CYS A 640 13.48 6.78 1.13
C CYS A 640 12.72 5.45 0.93
N PRO A 641 12.99 4.73 -0.17
CA PRO A 641 12.37 3.41 -0.44
C PRO A 641 12.61 2.35 0.65
N ARG A 642 13.58 2.57 1.55
CA ARG A 642 13.98 1.63 2.61
C ARG A 642 13.52 2.07 4.00
N ALA A 643 12.74 3.14 4.11
CA ALA A 643 12.34 3.69 5.40
C ALA A 643 11.48 2.72 6.25
N ALA A 644 10.77 1.77 5.61
CA ALA A 644 10.05 0.72 6.33
C ALA A 644 11.01 -0.11 7.20
N ILE A 645 12.20 -0.46 6.68
CA ILE A 645 13.23 -1.18 7.43
C ILE A 645 13.68 -0.35 8.61
N PHE A 646 14.02 0.93 8.37
CA PHE A 646 14.44 1.87 9.41
C PHE A 646 13.40 2.01 10.53
N ARG A 647 12.11 2.05 10.21
CA ARG A 647 11.05 2.08 11.24
C ARG A 647 11.07 0.87 12.14
N TYR A 648 11.29 -0.34 11.60
CA TYR A 648 11.46 -1.52 12.46
C TYR A 648 12.78 -1.49 13.23
N LYS A 649 13.85 -0.93 12.68
CA LYS A 649 15.09 -0.71 13.45
C LYS A 649 14.84 0.22 14.64
N MET A 650 14.08 1.30 14.45
CA MET A 650 13.70 2.19 15.55
C MET A 650 12.80 1.48 16.57
N GLU A 651 11.87 0.64 16.13
CA GLU A 651 11.07 -0.20 17.04
C GLU A 651 11.96 -1.11 17.90
N LEU A 652 12.87 -1.86 17.26
CA LEU A 652 13.83 -2.72 17.97
C LEU A 652 14.70 -1.90 18.93
N LEU A 653 15.12 -0.70 18.52
CA LEU A 653 15.89 0.18 19.38
C LEU A 653 15.13 0.53 20.65
N TRP A 654 13.89 1.02 20.52
CA TRP A 654 13.09 1.40 21.69
C TRP A 654 12.68 0.20 22.54
N HIS A 655 12.44 -0.96 21.92
CA HIS A 655 12.12 -2.19 22.63
C HIS A 655 13.30 -2.71 23.46
N TYR A 656 14.48 -2.77 22.84
CA TYR A 656 15.67 -3.39 23.41
C TYR A 656 16.63 -2.40 24.08
N LYS A 657 16.29 -1.10 24.20
CA LYS A 657 17.17 -0.06 24.77
C LYS A 657 17.79 -0.43 26.12
N ASP A 658 17.03 -1.10 26.98
CA ASP A 658 17.49 -1.46 28.33
C ASP A 658 18.19 -2.83 28.40
N SER A 659 18.06 -3.66 27.36
CA SER A 659 18.46 -5.08 27.41
C SER A 659 19.49 -5.50 26.36
N ALA A 660 19.61 -4.78 25.24
CA ALA A 660 20.61 -5.06 24.23
C ALA A 660 22.03 -4.86 24.79
N LYS A 661 22.91 -5.82 24.52
CA LYS A 661 24.34 -5.71 24.85
C LYS A 661 25.23 -5.73 23.62
N THR A 662 24.69 -6.11 22.48
CA THR A 662 25.40 -6.13 21.20
C THR A 662 24.55 -5.50 20.11
N VAL A 663 25.15 -4.64 19.31
CA VAL A 663 24.50 -4.05 18.14
C VAL A 663 25.31 -4.34 16.89
N ILE A 664 24.62 -4.75 15.82
CA ILE A 664 25.22 -4.86 14.50
C ILE A 664 24.89 -3.59 13.71
N LEU A 665 25.90 -2.94 13.13
CA LEU A 665 25.78 -1.80 12.22
C LEU A 665 26.36 -2.15 10.86
N GLY A 666 26.07 -1.33 9.86
CA GLY A 666 26.65 -1.53 8.55
C GLY A 666 25.65 -1.54 7.41
N SER A 667 26.15 -1.94 6.25
CA SER A 667 25.42 -1.96 5.00
C SER A 667 24.54 -3.20 4.82
N SER A 668 24.06 -3.41 3.59
CA SER A 668 23.34 -4.63 3.21
C SER A 668 24.13 -5.90 3.52
N ARG A 669 25.47 -5.84 3.50
CA ARG A 669 26.34 -6.98 3.83
C ARG A 669 26.18 -7.42 5.29
N ALA A 670 26.12 -6.48 6.24
CA ALA A 670 25.85 -6.80 7.65
C ALA A 670 24.38 -7.10 7.92
N TYR A 671 23.47 -6.41 7.23
CA TYR A 671 22.02 -6.63 7.34
C TYR A 671 21.61 -8.06 6.95
N HIS A 672 22.19 -8.61 5.88
CA HIS A 672 21.94 -9.97 5.40
C HIS A 672 22.96 -11.02 5.87
N GLY A 673 24.13 -10.59 6.34
CA GLY A 673 25.25 -11.48 6.62
C GLY A 673 25.43 -11.89 8.07
N VAL A 674 24.74 -11.23 9.01
CA VAL A 674 24.89 -11.51 10.46
C VAL A 674 23.53 -11.74 11.09
N ASN A 675 23.30 -12.95 11.59
CA ASN A 675 22.03 -13.35 12.20
C ASN A 675 22.11 -13.27 13.74
N PRO A 676 21.40 -12.33 14.41
CA PRO A 676 21.39 -12.21 15.86
C PRO A 676 21.02 -13.49 16.62
N ARG A 677 20.21 -14.37 16.02
CA ARG A 677 19.71 -15.58 16.65
C ARG A 677 20.75 -16.69 16.79
N LEU A 678 21.90 -16.58 16.13
CA LEU A 678 22.97 -17.57 16.18
C LEU A 678 24.07 -17.23 17.20
N PHE A 679 23.95 -16.11 17.92
CA PHE A 679 24.85 -15.76 19.02
C PHE A 679 24.37 -16.32 20.35
N ASP A 680 25.27 -16.44 21.34
CA ASP A 680 24.90 -16.72 22.73
C ASP A 680 23.83 -15.70 23.22
N GLU A 681 22.74 -16.23 23.78
CA GLU A 681 21.59 -15.44 24.24
C GLU A 681 21.97 -14.34 25.25
N LYS A 682 23.07 -14.52 26.00
CA LYS A 682 23.59 -13.52 26.96
C LYS A 682 24.07 -12.24 26.29
N MET A 683 24.46 -12.31 25.02
CA MET A 683 24.94 -11.16 24.24
C MET A 683 23.81 -10.23 23.80
N LYS A 684 22.55 -10.68 23.88
CA LYS A 684 21.33 -9.92 23.55
C LYS A 684 21.54 -9.03 22.32
N VAL A 685 21.78 -9.70 21.19
CA VAL A 685 22.17 -9.07 19.93
C VAL A 685 20.96 -8.50 19.21
N VAL A 686 21.09 -7.27 18.70
CA VAL A 686 20.10 -6.63 17.82
C VAL A 686 20.79 -6.18 16.54
N ASN A 687 20.23 -6.55 15.38
CA ASN A 687 20.76 -6.10 14.10
C ASN A 687 20.17 -4.73 13.73
N MET A 688 20.99 -3.69 13.79
CA MET A 688 20.65 -2.31 13.41
C MET A 688 21.23 -1.91 12.04
N ALA A 689 21.90 -2.84 11.33
CA ALA A 689 22.37 -2.62 9.97
C ALA A 689 21.20 -2.50 9.00
N VAL A 690 21.37 -1.69 7.96
CA VAL A 690 20.33 -1.37 6.98
C VAL A 690 20.92 -1.43 5.58
N PRO A 691 20.12 -1.79 4.56
CA PRO A 691 20.66 -1.93 3.21
C PRO A 691 21.26 -0.61 2.72
N ALA A 692 22.42 -0.74 2.08
CA ALA A 692 23.15 0.36 1.46
C ALA A 692 23.54 1.54 2.38
N ALA A 693 23.45 1.40 3.71
CA ALA A 693 24.01 2.41 4.63
C ALA A 693 25.48 2.74 4.36
N THR A 694 25.81 4.01 4.58
CA THR A 694 27.18 4.55 4.59
C THR A 694 27.66 4.70 6.03
N ILE A 695 28.97 4.91 6.22
CA ILE A 695 29.51 5.20 7.56
C ILE A 695 28.92 6.48 8.16
N TYR A 696 28.56 7.48 7.35
CA TYR A 696 27.83 8.66 7.80
C TYR A 696 26.48 8.31 8.42
N GLY A 697 25.67 7.50 7.72
CA GLY A 697 24.37 7.07 8.22
C GLY A 697 24.48 6.23 9.49
N ASN A 698 25.45 5.31 9.54
CA ASN A 698 25.73 4.52 10.74
C ASN A 698 26.15 5.40 11.93
N MET A 699 27.00 6.40 11.70
CA MET A 699 27.42 7.34 12.74
C MET A 699 26.25 8.18 13.26
N SER A 700 25.37 8.68 12.37
CA SER A 700 24.16 9.41 12.78
C SER A 700 23.22 8.56 13.63
N LEU A 701 23.00 7.28 13.24
CA LEU A 701 22.20 6.35 14.04
C LEU A 701 22.88 6.06 15.39
N PHE A 702 24.18 5.84 15.39
CA PHE A 702 24.94 5.49 16.58
C PHE A 702 24.96 6.61 17.61
N GLU A 703 25.33 7.83 17.23
CA GLU A 703 25.48 8.95 18.15
C GLU A 703 24.16 9.54 18.63
N ASN A 704 23.12 9.53 17.79
CA ASN A 704 21.83 10.12 18.16
C ASN A 704 20.90 9.15 18.88
N TYR A 705 20.99 7.85 18.60
CA TYR A 705 20.03 6.89 19.13
C TYR A 705 20.66 5.74 19.92
N ILE A 706 21.68 5.07 19.39
CA ILE A 706 22.22 3.87 20.04
C ILE A 706 22.97 4.24 21.32
N LEU A 707 23.99 5.11 21.22
CA LEU A 707 24.83 5.48 22.35
C LEU A 707 24.03 6.13 23.50
N PRO A 708 23.07 7.05 23.27
CA PRO A 708 22.32 7.66 24.36
C PRO A 708 21.32 6.73 25.06
N HIS A 709 20.73 5.77 24.32
CA HIS A 709 19.59 4.97 24.81
C HIS A 709 19.94 3.54 25.15
N MET A 710 20.86 2.90 24.41
CA MET A 710 21.28 1.52 24.65
C MET A 710 22.47 1.44 25.61
N LYS A 711 22.23 1.82 26.87
CA LYS A 711 23.30 2.04 27.88
C LYS A 711 24.11 0.79 28.27
N ASN A 712 23.60 -0.40 27.95
CA ASN A 712 24.20 -1.67 28.33
C ASN A 712 25.03 -2.33 27.20
N ILE A 713 25.26 -1.62 26.09
CA ILE A 713 26.09 -2.14 25.00
C ILE A 713 27.53 -2.40 25.46
N LYS A 714 28.05 -3.54 25.02
CA LYS A 714 29.42 -4.02 25.23
C LYS A 714 30.13 -4.34 23.92
N LEU A 715 29.37 -4.60 22.86
CA LEU A 715 29.92 -4.97 21.56
C LEU A 715 29.19 -4.28 20.41
N VAL A 716 29.96 -3.75 19.47
CA VAL A 716 29.48 -3.29 18.16
C VAL A 716 30.14 -4.15 17.08
N ILE A 717 29.33 -4.79 16.25
CA ILE A 717 29.80 -5.48 15.04
C ILE A 717 29.46 -4.58 13.86
N THR A 718 30.41 -4.22 13.00
CA THR A 718 30.15 -3.31 11.88
C THR A 718 30.79 -3.77 10.57
N SER A 719 30.10 -3.57 9.45
CA SER A 719 30.69 -3.81 8.13
C SER A 719 31.76 -2.77 7.79
N ILE A 720 32.89 -3.23 7.28
CA ILE A 720 33.93 -2.41 6.68
C ILE A 720 33.82 -2.58 5.15
N ASP A 721 33.33 -1.58 4.45
CA ASP A 721 33.09 -1.63 3.00
C ASP A 721 34.11 -0.77 2.24
N ILE A 722 35.36 -1.23 2.13
CA ILE A 722 36.45 -0.45 1.51
C ILE A 722 36.20 -0.13 0.03
N ASP A 723 35.45 -0.98 -0.68
CA ASP A 723 35.03 -0.76 -2.07
C ASP A 723 33.90 0.26 -2.23
N ARG A 724 33.30 0.70 -1.13
CA ARG A 724 32.27 1.75 -1.07
C ARG A 724 32.82 3.05 -0.47
N GLY A 725 34.14 3.19 -0.37
CA GLY A 725 34.81 4.33 0.23
C GLY A 725 34.62 5.66 -0.51
N TYR A 726 34.07 5.64 -1.72
CA TYR A 726 33.75 6.84 -2.52
C TYR A 726 32.42 7.52 -2.15
N LEU A 727 31.61 6.90 -1.29
CA LEU A 727 30.29 7.42 -0.92
C LEU A 727 30.43 8.59 0.07
N THR A 728 29.60 9.62 -0.13
CA THR A 728 29.62 10.84 0.68
C THR A 728 28.48 10.87 1.70
N GLY A 729 28.57 11.79 2.67
CA GLY A 729 27.49 12.03 3.61
C GLY A 729 26.23 12.67 3.00
N GLN A 730 26.32 13.16 1.75
CA GLN A 730 25.22 13.79 1.02
C GLN A 730 24.53 12.84 0.02
N ASP A 731 24.85 11.55 0.08
CA ASP A 731 24.28 10.53 -0.78
C ASP A 731 22.83 10.20 -0.41
N SER A 732 22.02 9.81 -1.39
CA SER A 732 20.68 9.24 -1.20
C SER A 732 20.64 8.05 -0.23
N GLU A 733 21.76 7.36 -0.05
CA GLU A 733 21.95 6.24 0.85
C GLU A 733 22.14 6.65 2.33
N ASN A 734 22.25 7.95 2.63
CA ASN A 734 22.23 8.48 3.99
C ASN A 734 20.88 9.11 4.34
N ILE A 735 19.99 8.31 4.96
CA ILE A 735 18.66 8.81 5.37
C ILE A 735 18.76 10.04 6.29
N PHE A 736 19.78 10.12 7.15
CA PHE A 736 19.94 11.20 8.13
C PHE A 736 20.50 12.50 7.55
N TYR A 737 20.77 12.58 6.24
CA TYR A 737 21.21 13.82 5.61
C TYR A 737 20.04 14.79 5.36
N LYS A 738 19.11 14.41 4.48
CA LYS A 738 17.93 15.22 4.13
C LYS A 738 16.62 14.42 4.23
N THR A 739 16.69 13.13 3.91
CA THR A 739 15.51 12.29 3.72
C THR A 739 14.72 12.06 5.01
N TYR A 740 15.38 12.03 6.18
CA TYR A 740 14.73 11.85 7.47
C TYR A 740 13.66 12.91 7.74
N LYS A 741 13.80 14.11 7.16
CA LYS A 741 12.84 15.22 7.32
C LYS A 741 11.47 14.94 6.71
N SER A 742 11.37 13.96 5.81
CA SER A 742 10.09 13.48 5.26
C SER A 742 9.34 12.55 6.22
N TYR A 743 9.95 12.15 7.35
CA TYR A 743 9.32 11.33 8.37
C TYR A 743 9.19 12.11 9.68
N PRO A 744 7.96 12.32 10.18
CA PRO A 744 7.72 13.22 11.30
C PRO A 744 8.35 12.71 12.61
N GLY A 745 8.57 11.40 12.78
CA GLY A 745 9.23 10.84 13.96
C GLY A 745 10.67 11.28 14.12
N TYR A 746 11.47 11.28 13.07
CA TYR A 746 12.86 11.74 13.17
C TYR A 746 12.96 13.24 13.45
N VAL A 747 12.07 14.05 12.85
CA VAL A 747 11.98 15.50 13.12
C VAL A 747 11.51 15.76 14.55
N TYR A 748 10.56 14.97 15.03
CA TYR A 748 10.06 15.07 16.39
C TYR A 748 11.15 14.73 17.40
N ASP A 749 11.89 13.65 17.19
CA ASP A 749 13.02 13.27 18.03
C ASP A 749 14.10 14.36 18.01
N GLU A 750 14.48 14.88 16.85
CA GLU A 750 15.44 15.99 16.71
C GLU A 750 15.00 17.23 17.53
N ASN A 751 13.73 17.61 17.43
CA ASN A 751 13.16 18.74 18.19
C ASN A 751 13.14 18.52 19.71
N HIS A 752 13.25 17.26 20.16
CA HIS A 752 13.38 16.88 21.56
C HIS A 752 14.80 16.41 21.90
N ASN A 753 15.81 16.89 21.14
CA ASN A 753 17.23 16.57 21.34
C ASN A 753 17.49 15.05 21.37
N PHE A 754 16.81 14.31 20.49
CA PHE A 754 16.83 12.85 20.39
C PHE A 754 16.56 12.15 21.72
N TRP A 755 15.83 12.79 22.63
CA TRP A 755 15.50 12.26 23.97
C TRP A 755 16.72 11.97 24.85
N LYS A 756 17.88 12.59 24.56
CA LYS A 756 19.13 12.37 25.32
C LYS A 756 18.99 12.65 26.82
N ASP A 757 18.08 13.54 27.18
CA ASP A 757 17.80 13.95 28.57
C ASP A 757 16.80 13.03 29.29
N GLY A 758 16.12 12.12 28.59
CA GLY A 758 15.18 11.16 29.16
C GLY A 758 14.23 10.55 28.14
N TYR A 759 14.02 9.22 28.23
CA TYR A 759 13.09 8.49 27.39
C TYR A 759 11.62 8.81 27.77
N PRO A 760 10.78 9.28 26.83
CA PRO A 760 9.38 9.56 27.13
C PRO A 760 8.54 8.28 27.19
N GLU A 761 7.67 8.18 28.20
CA GLU A 761 6.79 7.03 28.37
C GLU A 761 5.85 6.86 27.16
N GLY A 762 5.68 5.62 26.71
CA GLY A 762 4.85 5.30 25.56
C GLY A 762 5.52 5.40 24.19
N LEU A 763 6.77 5.86 24.05
CA LEU A 763 7.41 6.03 22.73
C LEU A 763 7.61 4.70 21.98
N TYR A 764 8.00 3.65 22.70
CA TYR A 764 8.02 2.29 22.15
C TYR A 764 6.64 1.87 21.66
N GLN A 765 5.59 2.09 22.45
CA GLN A 765 4.22 1.72 22.06
C GLN A 765 3.76 2.52 20.84
N ALA A 766 4.02 3.82 20.81
CA ALA A 766 3.75 4.70 19.67
C ALA A 766 4.49 4.22 18.41
N THR A 767 5.75 3.79 18.55
CA THR A 767 6.54 3.22 17.45
C THR A 767 6.01 1.85 17.02
N TYR A 768 5.63 1.00 17.96
CA TYR A 768 5.08 -0.33 17.70
C TYR A 768 3.75 -0.25 16.95
N GLU A 769 2.91 0.72 17.32
CA GLU A 769 1.61 0.98 16.72
C GLU A 769 1.67 1.80 15.43
N SER A 770 2.81 2.44 15.12
CA SER A 770 2.96 3.22 13.90
C SER A 770 2.97 2.34 12.66
N ALA A 771 2.55 2.92 11.54
CA ALA A 771 2.59 2.31 10.21
C ALA A 771 3.93 1.58 9.95
N GLY A 772 3.86 0.34 9.49
CA GLY A 772 5.01 -0.52 9.16
C GLY A 772 5.01 -0.96 7.69
N GLY A 773 6.07 -1.60 7.21
CA GLY A 773 5.98 -2.28 5.90
C GLY A 773 4.96 -3.44 5.93
N ASP A 774 4.89 -4.24 4.87
CA ASP A 774 4.01 -5.42 4.87
C ASP A 774 4.24 -6.36 6.08
N SER A 775 3.18 -7.09 6.42
CA SER A 775 3.11 -8.14 7.43
C SER A 775 4.27 -9.15 7.40
N VAL A 776 4.82 -9.49 6.21
CA VAL A 776 5.98 -10.38 6.11
C VAL A 776 7.26 -9.69 6.61
N LEU A 777 7.46 -8.42 6.25
CA LEU A 777 8.59 -7.64 6.75
C LEU A 777 8.47 -7.40 8.25
N GLU A 778 7.26 -7.07 8.73
CA GLU A 778 6.95 -6.93 10.17
C GLU A 778 7.36 -8.18 10.95
N HIS A 779 6.84 -9.32 10.51
CA HIS A 779 7.09 -10.61 11.14
C HIS A 779 8.58 -10.93 11.17
N LYS A 780 9.26 -10.85 10.01
CA LYS A 780 10.70 -11.11 9.91
C LYS A 780 11.53 -10.15 10.78
N MET A 781 11.29 -8.83 10.69
CA MET A 781 12.07 -7.85 11.45
C MET A 781 11.97 -8.05 12.96
N ARG A 782 10.78 -8.39 13.46
CA ARG A 782 10.55 -8.63 14.89
C ARG A 782 11.12 -9.97 15.34
N GLU A 783 10.86 -11.04 14.60
CA GLU A 783 11.29 -12.38 14.98
C GLU A 783 12.79 -12.58 14.83
N ASP A 784 13.40 -12.03 13.79
CA ASP A 784 14.83 -12.18 13.53
C ASP A 784 15.68 -11.01 14.09
N LEU A 785 15.11 -10.18 14.95
CA LEU A 785 15.81 -9.07 15.64
C LEU A 785 16.52 -8.13 14.64
N GLY A 786 15.83 -7.84 13.53
CA GLY A 786 16.28 -6.94 12.48
C GLY A 786 17.11 -7.60 11.38
N TYR A 787 17.37 -8.90 11.44
CA TYR A 787 18.01 -9.65 10.36
C TYR A 787 17.01 -9.98 9.23
N TYR A 788 17.50 -10.00 7.99
CA TYR A 788 16.70 -10.44 6.84
C TYR A 788 17.43 -11.52 6.06
N SER A 789 16.87 -12.73 6.09
CA SER A 789 17.45 -13.89 5.40
C SER A 789 17.28 -13.84 3.89
N LEU A 790 18.34 -14.25 3.19
CA LEU A 790 18.39 -14.44 1.74
C LEU A 790 18.43 -15.96 1.46
N PHE A 791 17.26 -16.54 1.21
CA PHE A 791 17.07 -17.98 1.04
C PHE A 791 17.46 -18.44 -0.35
N GLY A 792 18.50 -19.26 -0.43
CA GLY A 792 18.97 -19.89 -1.65
C GLY A 792 19.56 -18.90 -2.67
N SER A 793 20.73 -19.27 -3.20
CA SER A 793 21.23 -19.02 -4.57
C SER A 793 22.73 -19.32 -4.59
N SER A 794 23.42 -18.96 -5.67
CA SER A 794 24.87 -19.11 -5.79
C SER A 794 25.54 -17.78 -6.12
N TRP A 795 26.88 -17.73 -6.07
CA TRP A 795 27.68 -16.60 -6.59
C TRP A 795 27.48 -16.31 -8.12
N ALA A 796 26.44 -16.81 -8.80
CA ALA A 796 26.22 -16.77 -10.26
C ALA A 796 27.27 -17.53 -11.11
N THR A 797 26.94 -17.95 -12.34
CA THR A 797 27.63 -19.08 -13.00
C THR A 797 28.60 -18.79 -14.15
N THR A 798 28.88 -17.55 -14.58
CA THR A 798 29.82 -17.34 -15.72
C THR A 798 30.70 -16.08 -15.73
N SER A 799 30.33 -14.99 -15.04
CA SER A 799 31.17 -13.77 -14.98
C SER A 799 30.74 -12.80 -13.87
N VAL A 800 31.69 -12.06 -13.31
CA VAL A 800 31.42 -10.91 -12.41
C VAL A 800 31.50 -9.60 -13.19
N TRP A 801 30.67 -8.63 -12.80
CA TRP A 801 30.75 -7.25 -13.30
C TRP A 801 31.08 -6.30 -12.14
N VAL A 802 31.65 -5.15 -12.46
CA VAL A 802 31.99 -4.10 -11.50
C VAL A 802 30.97 -2.98 -11.66
N ARG A 803 30.28 -2.63 -10.58
CA ARG A 803 29.17 -1.67 -10.60
C ARG A 803 29.61 -0.24 -10.89
N GLU A 804 30.78 0.13 -10.40
CA GLU A 804 31.34 1.47 -10.51
C GLU A 804 32.73 1.41 -11.17
N ASP A 805 33.39 2.55 -11.28
CA ASP A 805 34.78 2.61 -11.74
C ASP A 805 35.77 2.11 -10.68
N SER A 806 36.52 1.04 -10.97
CA SER A 806 37.58 0.54 -10.07
C SER A 806 38.70 1.55 -9.77
N CYS A 807 38.84 2.61 -10.57
CA CYS A 807 39.84 3.66 -10.43
C CYS A 807 39.33 4.87 -9.62
N TRP A 808 38.15 4.81 -9.00
CA TRP A 808 37.57 5.95 -8.28
C TRP A 808 38.52 6.54 -7.20
N MET A 809 39.48 5.76 -6.68
CA MET A 809 40.49 6.24 -5.73
C MET A 809 41.41 7.32 -6.30
N ASP A 810 41.63 7.36 -7.63
CA ASP A 810 42.48 8.36 -8.27
C ASP A 810 41.89 9.78 -8.16
N GLU A 811 40.55 9.88 -8.09
CA GLU A 811 39.83 11.17 -8.01
C GLU A 811 39.15 11.41 -6.66
N LYS A 812 38.80 10.34 -5.93
CA LYS A 812 37.96 10.40 -4.72
C LYS A 812 38.69 9.94 -3.45
N SER A 813 40.03 9.95 -3.44
CA SER A 813 40.84 9.59 -2.27
C SER A 813 40.48 10.40 -1.03
N ASP A 814 40.16 11.69 -1.18
CA ASP A 814 39.78 12.56 -0.06
C ASP A 814 38.47 12.09 0.60
N ILE A 815 37.52 11.58 -0.19
CA ILE A 815 36.26 11.03 0.33
C ILE A 815 36.53 9.75 1.13
N TYR A 816 37.39 8.86 0.62
CA TYR A 816 37.82 7.69 1.38
C TYR A 816 38.47 8.09 2.71
N ARG A 817 39.35 9.09 2.71
CA ARG A 817 40.02 9.56 3.94
C ARG A 817 39.04 10.17 4.94
N MET A 818 38.02 10.88 4.48
CA MET A 818 36.92 11.34 5.36
C MET A 818 36.16 10.17 5.97
N ASN A 819 35.85 9.13 5.18
CA ASN A 819 35.21 7.91 5.66
C ASN A 819 36.08 7.17 6.68
N PHE A 820 37.38 7.08 6.44
CA PHE A 820 38.34 6.49 7.37
C PHE A 820 38.37 7.25 8.71
N GLY A 821 38.39 8.58 8.68
CA GLY A 821 38.32 9.40 9.90
C GLY A 821 37.03 9.20 10.71
N LEU A 822 35.90 8.89 10.06
CA LEU A 822 34.67 8.53 10.76
C LEU A 822 34.74 7.15 11.43
N LEU A 823 35.47 6.20 10.83
CA LEU A 823 35.75 4.91 11.48
C LEU A 823 36.59 5.14 12.74
N GLU A 824 37.67 5.92 12.65
CA GLU A 824 38.48 6.26 13.83
C GLU A 824 37.66 6.95 14.93
N ARG A 825 36.74 7.85 14.54
CA ARG A 825 35.80 8.48 15.49
C ARG A 825 34.89 7.45 16.18
N LEU A 826 34.33 6.49 15.43
CA LEU A 826 33.53 5.40 16.01
C LEU A 826 34.35 4.61 17.04
N LEU A 827 35.58 4.23 16.68
CA LEU A 827 36.48 3.45 17.56
C LEU A 827 36.84 4.24 18.83
N GLN A 828 37.11 5.54 18.68
CA GLN A 828 37.40 6.44 19.80
C GLN A 828 36.22 6.53 20.76
N ILE A 829 35.01 6.79 20.26
CA ILE A 829 33.79 6.86 21.09
C ILE A 829 33.54 5.53 21.79
N CYS A 830 33.67 4.41 21.08
CA CYS A 830 33.49 3.08 21.67
C CYS A 830 34.53 2.81 22.77
N LYS A 831 35.79 3.23 22.57
CA LYS A 831 36.85 3.10 23.57
C LYS A 831 36.55 3.90 24.85
N GLU A 832 36.07 5.13 24.69
CA GLU A 832 35.68 6.00 25.81
C GLU A 832 34.49 5.46 26.61
N ASN A 833 33.67 4.60 26.01
CA ASN A 833 32.48 4.02 26.62
C ASN A 833 32.63 2.52 26.96
N ASP A 834 33.86 1.97 26.92
CA ASP A 834 34.14 0.56 27.21
C ASP A 834 33.33 -0.41 26.32
N ILE A 835 33.23 -0.08 25.03
CA ILE A 835 32.56 -0.86 23.99
C ILE A 835 33.62 -1.44 23.06
N PHE A 836 33.58 -2.76 22.85
CA PHE A 836 34.44 -3.44 21.89
C PHE A 836 33.84 -3.38 20.48
N VAL A 837 34.69 -3.25 19.46
CA VAL A 837 34.27 -3.14 18.05
C VAL A 837 34.89 -4.25 17.21
N ILE A 838 34.05 -4.96 16.47
CA ILE A 838 34.48 -5.93 15.46
C ILE A 838 34.13 -5.36 14.08
N GLY A 839 35.16 -4.97 13.32
CA GLY A 839 35.01 -4.60 11.91
C GLY A 839 35.08 -5.84 11.03
N VAL A 840 34.15 -6.01 10.10
CA VAL A 840 34.10 -7.19 9.22
C VAL A 840 34.21 -6.78 7.75
N LEU A 841 35.22 -7.31 7.03
CA LEU A 841 35.25 -7.30 5.58
C LEU A 841 34.48 -8.52 5.08
N PHE A 842 33.26 -8.31 4.60
CA PHE A 842 32.36 -9.40 4.23
C PHE A 842 32.82 -10.14 2.96
N PRO A 843 32.53 -11.46 2.87
CA PRO A 843 32.74 -12.22 1.64
C PRO A 843 31.94 -11.61 0.49
N GLN A 844 32.53 -11.65 -0.70
CA GLN A 844 31.90 -11.26 -1.96
C GLN A 844 32.15 -12.38 -2.97
N ASN A 845 31.71 -12.23 -4.21
CA ASN A 845 31.98 -13.26 -5.22
C ASN A 845 33.49 -13.55 -5.34
N PRO A 846 33.96 -14.79 -5.11
CA PRO A 846 35.39 -15.10 -5.13
C PRO A 846 36.02 -14.85 -6.50
N ARG A 847 35.23 -14.81 -7.57
CA ARG A 847 35.69 -14.53 -8.95
C ARG A 847 36.21 -13.09 -9.14
N TYR A 848 35.97 -12.15 -8.23
CA TYR A 848 36.64 -10.83 -8.29
C TYR A 848 38.16 -10.94 -8.25
N LYS A 849 38.70 -12.04 -7.69
CA LYS A 849 40.15 -12.30 -7.70
C LYS A 849 40.75 -12.43 -9.09
N ASP A 850 39.92 -12.80 -10.07
CA ASP A 850 40.30 -12.98 -11.47
C ASP A 850 40.15 -11.66 -12.26
N THR A 851 39.80 -10.55 -11.60
CA THR A 851 39.61 -9.21 -12.18
C THR A 851 40.60 -8.18 -11.61
N GLY A 852 40.61 -6.98 -12.19
CA GLY A 852 41.33 -5.82 -11.66
C GLY A 852 40.65 -5.14 -10.46
N ALA A 853 39.42 -5.53 -10.10
CA ALA A 853 38.66 -4.96 -8.99
C ALA A 853 38.76 -5.82 -7.73
N TYR A 854 38.66 -5.19 -6.55
CA TYR A 854 38.60 -5.87 -5.27
C TYR A 854 37.22 -6.51 -5.03
N GLY A 855 36.14 -5.82 -5.41
CA GLY A 855 34.77 -6.27 -5.16
C GLY A 855 33.73 -5.64 -6.08
N TYR A 856 32.46 -5.86 -5.73
CA TYR A 856 31.29 -5.51 -6.55
C TYR A 856 31.18 -4.04 -6.91
N THR A 857 31.47 -3.14 -5.96
CA THR A 857 31.40 -1.68 -6.20
C THR A 857 32.75 -1.08 -6.63
N GLY A 858 33.71 -1.92 -7.03
CA GLY A 858 35.02 -1.48 -7.52
C GLY A 858 36.13 -1.60 -6.48
N LEU A 859 36.92 -0.50 -6.36
CA LEU A 859 38.27 -0.42 -5.78
C LEU A 859 39.31 -1.25 -6.56
N ARG A 860 40.41 -0.60 -6.95
CA ARG A 860 41.52 -1.25 -7.65
C ARG A 860 42.12 -2.34 -6.76
N ARG A 861 42.18 -3.57 -7.26
CA ARG A 861 42.64 -4.75 -6.51
C ARG A 861 44.05 -4.57 -5.94
N SER A 862 44.93 -3.84 -6.64
CA SER A 862 46.29 -3.56 -6.17
C SER A 862 46.36 -2.61 -4.97
N GLU A 863 45.32 -1.83 -4.71
CA GLU A 863 45.28 -0.87 -3.61
C GLU A 863 44.71 -1.48 -2.33
N ALA A 864 43.78 -2.43 -2.46
CA ALA A 864 43.07 -3.03 -1.34
C ALA A 864 43.99 -3.60 -0.22
N PRO A 865 45.11 -4.31 -0.49
CA PRO A 865 45.97 -4.83 0.57
C PRO A 865 46.52 -3.75 1.51
N ALA A 866 46.89 -2.59 0.97
CA ALA A 866 47.41 -1.48 1.78
C ALA A 866 46.31 -0.89 2.67
N LEU A 867 45.10 -0.71 2.12
CA LEU A 867 43.95 -0.20 2.88
C LEU A 867 43.49 -1.17 3.97
N ILE A 868 43.44 -2.47 3.67
CA ILE A 868 43.10 -3.52 4.64
C ILE A 868 44.12 -3.53 5.77
N GLN A 869 45.42 -3.46 5.45
CA GLN A 869 46.47 -3.41 6.47
C GLN A 869 46.37 -2.15 7.33
N GLU A 870 46.09 -1.00 6.73
CA GLU A 870 45.90 0.27 7.43
C GLU A 870 44.75 0.19 8.44
N ILE A 871 43.60 -0.37 8.05
CA ILE A 871 42.47 -0.59 8.96
C ILE A 871 42.84 -1.62 10.03
N SER A 872 43.51 -2.72 9.68
CA SER A 872 43.95 -3.73 10.64
C SER A 872 44.88 -3.15 11.70
N ASP A 873 45.76 -2.21 11.30
CA ASP A 873 46.71 -1.55 12.18
C ASP A 873 46.05 -0.63 13.21
N LEU A 874 44.78 -0.24 13.02
CA LEU A 874 44.01 0.47 14.04
C LEU A 874 43.87 -0.35 15.33
N SER A 875 43.93 -1.68 15.29
CA SER A 875 43.93 -2.53 16.50
C SER A 875 45.15 -2.28 17.40
N LYS A 876 46.24 -1.73 16.86
CA LYS A 876 47.43 -1.31 17.63
C LYS A 876 47.20 -0.02 18.42
N VAL A 877 46.23 0.80 17.99
CA VAL A 877 45.88 2.11 18.59
C VAL A 877 44.64 1.98 19.48
N TYR A 878 43.67 1.18 19.03
CA TYR A 878 42.39 0.91 19.67
C TYR A 878 42.37 -0.56 20.12
N SER A 879 42.76 -0.80 21.37
CA SER A 879 42.78 -2.15 21.97
C SER A 879 41.41 -2.83 22.04
N ASN A 880 40.34 -2.04 21.90
CA ASN A 880 38.96 -2.47 21.83
C ASN A 880 38.48 -2.71 20.39
N PHE A 881 39.38 -2.86 19.41
CA PHE A 881 39.04 -3.07 18.00
C PHE A 881 39.77 -4.26 17.40
N ILE A 882 39.05 -5.05 16.59
CA ILE A 882 39.63 -6.07 15.71
C ILE A 882 38.99 -5.99 14.32
N LEU A 883 39.83 -6.15 13.30
CA LEU A 883 39.38 -6.35 11.92
C LEU A 883 39.34 -7.85 11.61
N VAL A 884 38.21 -8.32 11.10
CA VAL A 884 38.00 -9.69 10.64
C VAL A 884 37.86 -9.67 9.12
N ASP A 885 38.86 -10.20 8.42
CA ASP A 885 38.83 -10.30 6.96
C ASP A 885 38.27 -11.65 6.50
N GLU A 886 36.97 -11.68 6.20
CA GLU A 886 36.29 -12.84 5.64
C GLU A 886 36.21 -12.79 4.10
N ASN A 887 36.63 -11.68 3.50
CA ASN A 887 36.78 -11.57 2.05
C ASN A 887 38.06 -12.25 1.55
N LYS A 888 39.18 -12.05 2.26
CA LYS A 888 40.49 -12.65 1.96
C LYS A 888 40.93 -12.41 0.51
N MET A 889 40.62 -11.22 -0.02
CA MET A 889 40.86 -10.84 -1.42
C MET A 889 40.23 -11.83 -2.44
N GLY A 890 39.10 -12.46 -2.10
CA GLY A 890 38.42 -13.49 -2.89
C GLY A 890 38.97 -14.93 -2.70
N ASN A 891 39.90 -15.15 -1.77
CA ASN A 891 40.45 -16.48 -1.45
C ASN A 891 39.77 -17.13 -0.23
N HIS A 892 38.55 -16.75 0.07
CA HIS A 892 37.78 -17.29 1.18
C HIS A 892 37.16 -18.66 0.87
N ASP A 893 36.64 -19.32 1.90
CA ASP A 893 36.08 -20.67 1.85
C ASP A 893 34.56 -20.73 1.75
N TYR A 894 33.91 -19.60 1.43
CA TYR A 894 32.47 -19.56 1.12
C TYR A 894 32.22 -20.18 -0.25
N THR A 895 31.62 -21.37 -0.25
CA THR A 895 31.28 -22.15 -1.45
C THR A 895 30.25 -21.43 -2.33
N ASP A 896 30.03 -21.92 -3.56
CA ASP A 896 29.06 -21.32 -4.48
C ASP A 896 27.67 -21.16 -3.86
N ILE A 897 27.14 -22.17 -3.16
CA ILE A 897 25.81 -22.11 -2.51
C ILE A 897 25.73 -21.13 -1.33
N MET A 898 26.87 -20.69 -0.82
CA MET A 898 26.96 -19.72 0.28
C MET A 898 26.94 -18.27 -0.22
N GLY A 899 26.96 -18.06 -1.53
CA GLY A 899 26.74 -16.77 -2.17
C GLY A 899 25.27 -16.56 -2.52
N TYR A 900 24.80 -15.30 -2.44
CA TYR A 900 23.47 -14.93 -2.90
C TYR A 900 23.49 -14.20 -4.26
N ASP A 901 24.37 -13.20 -4.35
CA ASP A 901 24.64 -12.40 -5.54
C ASP A 901 26.13 -12.03 -5.56
N ASN A 902 26.57 -11.06 -6.38
CA ASN A 902 27.99 -10.70 -6.44
C ASN A 902 28.57 -10.05 -5.16
N SER A 903 27.74 -9.54 -4.25
CA SER A 903 28.14 -8.81 -3.05
C SER A 903 27.61 -9.38 -1.73
N HIS A 904 26.68 -10.34 -1.75
CA HIS A 904 26.00 -10.84 -0.56
C HIS A 904 26.14 -12.34 -0.42
N ILE A 905 26.23 -12.80 0.83
CA ILE A 905 26.16 -14.22 1.18
C ILE A 905 24.70 -14.66 1.36
N SER A 906 24.42 -15.93 1.09
CA SER A 906 23.13 -16.57 1.37
C SER A 906 23.00 -16.94 2.86
N ASP A 907 21.84 -17.43 3.26
CA ASP A 907 21.59 -17.99 4.60
C ASP A 907 22.63 -19.04 5.04
N TYR A 908 23.12 -19.89 4.15
CA TYR A 908 24.21 -20.83 4.43
C TYR A 908 25.53 -20.12 4.77
N GLY A 909 25.88 -19.09 3.98
CA GLY A 909 27.07 -18.29 4.25
C GLY A 909 26.94 -17.50 5.56
N THR A 910 25.75 -16.96 5.83
CA THR A 910 25.43 -16.24 7.07
C THR A 910 25.58 -17.12 8.30
N GLN A 911 25.16 -18.39 8.25
CA GLN A 911 25.39 -19.33 9.35
C GLN A 911 26.89 -19.51 9.65
N GLN A 912 27.70 -19.72 8.61
CA GLN A 912 29.15 -19.86 8.75
C GLN A 912 29.79 -18.60 9.34
N LEU A 913 29.49 -17.43 8.76
CA LEU A 913 30.04 -16.16 9.23
C LEU A 913 29.64 -15.87 10.67
N THR A 914 28.36 -16.05 11.00
CA THR A 914 27.85 -15.72 12.33
C THR A 914 28.45 -16.63 13.41
N HIS A 915 28.59 -17.93 13.18
CA HIS A 915 29.26 -18.83 14.12
C HIS A 915 30.74 -18.47 14.33
N ARG A 916 31.43 -17.99 13.28
CA ARG A 916 32.81 -17.49 13.42
C ARG A 916 32.88 -16.25 14.29
N LEU A 917 31.96 -15.31 14.09
CA LEU A 917 31.87 -14.10 14.91
C LEU A 917 31.54 -14.43 16.37
N ASP A 918 30.55 -15.30 16.63
CA ASP A 918 30.20 -15.75 17.98
C ASP A 918 31.39 -16.44 18.67
N SER A 919 32.05 -17.37 17.95
CA SER A 919 33.25 -18.04 18.45
C SER A 919 34.38 -17.06 18.77
N LEU A 920 34.61 -16.06 17.92
CA LEU A 920 35.59 -15.00 18.15
C LEU A 920 35.24 -14.22 19.42
N VAL A 921 33.99 -13.80 19.58
CA VAL A 921 33.54 -13.03 20.75
C VAL A 921 33.81 -13.81 22.05
N HIS A 922 33.64 -15.13 22.06
CA HIS A 922 33.99 -15.97 23.21
C HIS A 922 35.49 -16.04 23.54
N THR A 923 36.36 -15.68 22.59
CA THR A 923 37.81 -15.55 22.85
C THR A 923 38.20 -14.17 23.37
N LEU A 924 37.31 -13.19 23.28
CA LEU A 924 37.52 -11.82 23.75
C LEU A 924 37.07 -11.70 25.22
N ASP A 925 37.79 -10.92 26.02
CA ASP A 925 37.43 -10.66 27.43
C ASP A 925 36.33 -9.59 27.55
N ILE A 926 35.17 -9.85 26.93
CA ILE A 926 34.00 -8.97 26.96
C ILE A 926 33.03 -9.47 28.02
N LYS A 927 32.69 -8.60 28.99
CA LYS A 927 31.77 -8.92 30.08
C LYS A 927 30.33 -8.58 29.68
N PHE A 928 29.58 -9.59 29.25
CA PHE A 928 28.16 -9.48 28.92
C PHE A 928 27.26 -9.54 30.16
#